data_AF-A0AAE9L0W9-F1
#
_entry.id   AF-A0AAE9L0W9-F1
#
_cell.length_a   1.000
_cell.length_b   1.000
_cell.length_c   1.000
_cell.angle_alpha   90.00
_cell.angle_beta   90.00
_cell.angle_gamma   90.00
#
_symmetry.space_group_name_H-M   'P 1'
#
loop_
_entity.id
_entity.type
_entity.pdbx_description
1 polymer ?
#
loop_
_entity_poly.entity_id
_entity_poly.type
_entity_poly.pdbx_seq_one_letter_code
_entity_poly.pdbx_strand_id
1 'polypeptide(L)'
;MPTFSQLSPSGDAESALSQVRRLAAENSDVQNLRAQNLWTDISDRTVEGGFYYRTAEHSAQQSSTKLETYEEMFKRGKINVLNCSTTMEMGVDIGGVSAVVMNNVPPHPANYLQRAGRAGRRSEARSIAYTLCKADPHNQRAFREPKWPFITAIPAPGITLSSERIVQRHVNSMLLGTYLLALGDTGTDRTKLSLKWFYGGDDTSTCSRFVGWLRSTPEGLKERIGDITRGTGLAARPLESIIEDAIATLESIQSRWSTEHQNLTQLLASAADTPYKKALGFELKRHEDEYLLRDMAARTFLPGYGFPTDVVNLNTYNVEDFKERARQRDEKSREDNIFTSKEQPTRGLDVAIREYAPGAQIVIDGRVYRSAGIGLHWHSGGAINEAQKFDIAWRCTHCGTTGVTENAYSNSSNIRCTRCASPIHASERKLVLRPSGFVTDFYEPTTNDLSAQKFIKVAPPRIQLDGETLALPDSRCGHLNFGHNGSVFYHSSGEHENGYALCLACGRAESMTQSGEVPASLRPDKQHRPVGGTKGSHKEKTCLGTSVKAGIHLGYHTATDVLEFVLRSPATGEWLSDSQEDGIIATTLAVALRDAIADEIGVASTEMGFGTRLERDIGSGRVRSVIQLFDQVSGGAGFVLTALPQVIRLLTQAARKLRCPADCENVCSSCLASQDSRVEQEELDRHATMRWLDASEFLRHLELPPALQRVPGATYCAFGPQRFIRESINKGSTGIQLLLRGDTREWDLDLPAFRDKVLTWKVKDSLDVRIAVPSPKLLSREVKGSLSLLSKLGIQICQSDDYWDAHGVPSILQLYRGDTVQTLFAIREEPGVPGEGWLQTTDSSTWVSTEQIKAHCTTPLDVASWSNSEPGATVLEVTTELNGPVSSLSTRLRALLRDKAPALDSMLEADHAVEVSYSDRYLKSPWSLMVLGGFLSLFKATELRRLQIATLQPQPMQIGTNVKHDWNRPEDLKEIAKAWLQTFISVEPAVTMVEKTYDLQHSRVISVSWASGRKTRLILDQGVGYWQPRTPYRDQLDFDFSASLEAQGSRMVEQYRVANMSNGGTWPTMLSIVSA
;
A
#
# COMPACT_ATOMS: atom_id res chain seq x y z
N MET A 1 17.03 63.73 19.92
CA MET A 1 17.62 63.06 18.75
C MET A 1 17.97 64.14 17.74
N PRO A 2 19.21 64.20 17.25
CA PRO A 2 19.61 65.16 16.22
C PRO A 2 18.75 64.98 14.96
N THR A 3 18.51 66.06 14.21
CA THR A 3 17.73 65.99 12.98
C THR A 3 18.61 65.43 11.87
N PHE A 4 18.17 64.39 11.14
CA PHE A 4 19.01 63.73 10.11
C PHE A 4 19.55 64.71 9.06
N SER A 5 18.78 65.74 8.70
CA SER A 5 19.21 66.82 7.81
C SER A 5 20.43 67.61 8.30
N GLN A 6 20.67 67.68 9.60
CA GLN A 6 21.85 68.34 10.20
C GLN A 6 23.13 67.51 10.04
N LEU A 7 23.00 66.23 9.70
CA LEU A 7 24.09 65.29 9.52
C LEU A 7 24.26 64.88 8.05
N SER A 8 23.43 65.41 7.14
CA SER A 8 23.50 65.14 5.71
C SER A 8 24.70 65.85 5.06
N PRO A 9 25.43 65.19 4.16
CA PRO A 9 26.53 65.81 3.42
C PRO A 9 26.02 66.91 2.47
N SER A 10 26.70 68.07 2.43
CA SER A 10 26.55 69.06 1.34
C SER A 10 27.50 68.68 0.20
N GLY A 11 27.09 68.89 -1.06
CA GLY A 11 27.83 68.45 -2.26
C GLY A 11 29.17 69.14 -2.54
N ASP A 12 29.99 69.33 -1.50
CA ASP A 12 31.32 69.93 -1.51
C ASP A 12 32.40 68.95 -2.00
N ALA A 13 33.64 69.42 -2.12
CA ALA A 13 34.79 68.62 -2.59
C ALA A 13 35.26 67.54 -1.59
N GLU A 14 34.79 67.58 -0.34
CA GLU A 14 35.08 66.57 0.69
C GLU A 14 34.24 65.30 0.45
N SER A 15 34.75 64.11 0.81
CA SER A 15 33.96 62.89 0.68
C SER A 15 32.78 62.89 1.66
N ALA A 16 31.60 62.48 1.18
CA ALA A 16 30.36 62.45 1.97
C ALA A 16 30.53 61.78 3.34
N LEU A 17 31.30 60.70 3.42
CA LEU A 17 31.59 59.98 4.67
C LEU A 17 32.37 60.84 5.68
N SER A 18 33.39 61.57 5.23
CA SER A 18 34.21 62.43 6.10
C SER A 18 33.40 63.60 6.64
N GLN A 19 32.54 64.16 5.77
CA GLN A 19 31.63 65.24 6.13
C GLN A 19 30.59 64.80 7.16
N VAL A 20 29.96 63.64 6.99
CA VAL A 20 29.02 63.07 7.96
C VAL A 20 29.71 62.82 9.31
N ARG A 21 30.92 62.25 9.30
CA ARG A 21 31.72 62.01 10.53
C ARG A 21 32.03 63.29 11.28
N ARG A 22 32.43 64.34 10.55
CA ARG A 22 32.69 65.66 11.12
C ARG A 22 31.41 66.26 11.70
N LEU A 23 30.30 66.25 10.96
CA LEU A 23 29.01 66.76 11.41
C LEU A 23 28.50 66.01 12.65
N ALA A 24 28.66 64.68 12.70
CA ALA A 24 28.30 63.88 13.88
C ALA A 24 29.20 64.17 15.09
N ALA A 25 30.48 64.43 14.88
CA ALA A 25 31.40 64.80 15.95
C ALA A 25 31.16 66.23 16.49
N GLU A 26 30.75 67.16 15.64
CA GLU A 26 30.50 68.57 15.99
C GLU A 26 29.09 68.81 16.56
N ASN A 27 28.17 67.85 16.39
CA ASN A 27 26.79 67.99 16.84
C ASN A 27 26.65 67.84 18.37
N SER A 28 26.17 68.90 19.04
CA SER A 28 26.00 68.95 20.50
C SER A 28 25.03 67.90 21.03
N ASP A 29 23.98 67.55 20.28
CA ASP A 29 23.02 66.52 20.69
C ASP A 29 23.64 65.12 20.62
N VAL A 30 24.46 64.85 19.60
CA VAL A 30 25.21 63.59 19.49
C VAL A 30 26.19 63.44 20.65
N GLN A 31 26.92 64.49 21.01
CA GLN A 31 27.86 64.47 22.14
C GLN A 31 27.15 64.23 23.48
N ASN A 32 26.00 64.88 23.70
CA ASN A 32 25.17 64.65 24.89
C ASN A 32 24.64 63.20 24.95
N LEU A 33 24.23 62.63 23.82
CA LEU A 33 23.76 61.24 23.75
C LEU A 33 24.91 60.23 23.95
N ARG A 34 26.11 60.51 23.44
CA ARG A 34 27.31 59.70 23.69
C ARG A 34 27.67 59.69 25.18
N ALA A 35 27.61 60.83 25.85
CA ALA A 35 27.86 60.92 27.30
C ALA A 35 26.87 60.09 28.13
N GLN A 36 25.66 59.86 27.60
CA GLN A 36 24.63 59.02 28.23
C GLN A 36 24.66 57.56 27.74
N ASN A 37 25.63 57.17 26.90
CA ASN A 37 25.68 55.87 26.21
C ASN A 37 24.43 55.56 25.35
N LEU A 38 23.72 56.60 24.89
CA LEU A 38 22.53 56.48 24.04
C LEU A 38 22.85 56.65 22.53
N TRP A 39 24.08 57.07 22.20
CA TRP A 39 24.58 57.13 20.83
C TRP A 39 25.84 56.27 20.72
N THR A 40 25.73 55.17 19.96
CA THR A 40 26.78 54.15 19.84
C THR A 40 27.46 54.21 18.48
N ASP A 41 28.47 53.36 18.27
CA ASP A 41 29.10 53.10 16.98
C ASP A 41 28.08 52.67 15.89
N ILE A 42 26.97 52.03 16.27
CA ILE A 42 25.85 51.70 15.37
C ILE A 42 25.15 52.98 14.89
N SER A 43 24.94 53.95 15.77
CA SER A 43 24.35 55.24 15.41
C SER A 43 25.25 55.99 14.42
N ASP A 44 26.57 56.01 14.68
CA ASP A 44 27.56 56.59 13.75
C ASP A 44 27.53 55.91 12.38
N ARG A 45 27.55 54.57 12.34
CA ARG A 45 27.42 53.81 11.09
C ARG A 45 26.11 54.10 10.35
N THR A 46 25.03 54.33 11.08
CA THR A 46 23.72 54.58 10.47
C THR A 46 23.69 55.93 9.74
N VAL A 47 24.25 56.98 10.34
CA VAL A 47 24.36 58.29 9.67
C VAL A 47 25.40 58.29 8.57
N GLU A 48 26.50 57.55 8.73
CA GLU A 48 27.54 57.35 7.70
C GLU A 48 27.02 56.68 6.41
N GLY A 49 25.78 56.20 6.41
CA GLY A 49 25.25 55.37 5.32
C GLY A 49 25.89 53.99 5.28
N GLY A 50 26.37 53.50 6.43
CA GLY A 50 27.03 52.21 6.57
C GLY A 50 26.14 51.06 6.09
N PHE A 51 26.77 50.06 5.48
CA PHE A 51 26.09 48.86 5.01
C PHE A 51 25.37 48.18 6.18
N TYR A 52 24.04 48.16 6.15
CA TYR A 52 23.24 47.34 7.03
C TYR A 52 22.77 46.12 6.27
N TYR A 53 22.80 44.94 6.90
CA TYR A 53 22.18 43.75 6.35
C TYR A 53 20.78 43.63 6.94
N ARG A 54 19.79 43.64 6.06
CA ARG A 54 18.42 43.25 6.38
C ARG A 54 18.14 41.92 5.72
N THR A 55 17.95 40.91 6.56
CA THR A 55 17.66 39.54 6.18
C THR A 55 16.16 39.26 6.24
N ALA A 56 15.64 38.43 5.34
CA ALA A 56 14.31 37.83 5.48
C ALA A 56 14.30 36.38 4.99
N GLU A 57 13.40 35.55 5.55
CA GLU A 57 13.22 34.16 5.15
C GLU A 57 12.32 34.07 3.90
N HIS A 58 12.75 33.27 2.91
CA HIS A 58 11.94 32.89 1.76
C HIS A 58 11.81 31.36 1.68
N SER A 59 10.81 30.81 2.36
CA SER A 59 10.55 29.37 2.37
C SER A 59 9.06 29.07 2.25
N ALA A 60 8.70 27.83 1.90
CA ALA A 60 7.31 27.37 1.82
C ALA A 60 6.58 27.36 3.18
N GLN A 61 7.27 27.73 4.27
CA GLN A 61 6.66 27.91 5.59
C GLN A 61 6.05 29.30 5.79
N GLN A 62 6.41 30.26 4.95
CA GLN A 62 5.88 31.62 5.00
C GLN A 62 4.66 31.73 4.08
N SER A 63 3.76 32.66 4.39
CA SER A 63 2.57 32.89 3.58
C SER A 63 2.92 33.51 2.22
N SER A 64 2.18 33.13 1.18
CA SER A 64 2.30 33.64 -0.19
C SER A 64 2.40 35.17 -0.24
N THR A 65 1.47 35.88 0.41
CA THR A 65 1.47 37.36 0.47
C THR A 65 2.72 37.95 1.12
N LYS A 66 3.30 37.25 2.09
CA LYS A 66 4.50 37.71 2.81
C LYS A 66 5.75 37.49 1.94
N LEU A 67 5.82 36.36 1.22
CA LEU A 67 6.85 36.10 0.23
C LEU A 67 6.82 37.14 -0.89
N GLU A 68 5.65 37.45 -1.45
CA GLU A 68 5.48 38.52 -2.46
C GLU A 68 5.98 39.87 -1.94
N THR A 69 5.62 40.21 -0.69
CA THR A 69 6.10 41.45 -0.04
C THR A 69 7.63 41.44 0.10
N TYR A 70 8.22 40.33 0.53
CA TYR A 70 9.68 40.20 0.66
C TYR A 70 10.40 40.26 -0.69
N GLU A 71 9.85 39.67 -1.73
CA GLU A 71 10.36 39.78 -3.10
C GLU A 71 10.35 41.23 -3.59
N GLU A 72 9.24 41.97 -3.40
CA GLU A 72 9.17 43.39 -3.76
C GLU A 72 10.18 44.23 -2.97
N MET A 73 10.30 43.98 -1.67
CA MET A 73 11.24 44.68 -0.81
C MET A 73 12.68 44.37 -1.18
N PHE A 74 12.98 43.15 -1.62
CA PHE A 74 14.29 42.76 -2.13
C PHE A 74 14.61 43.44 -3.46
N LYS A 75 13.67 43.44 -4.42
CA LYS A 75 13.81 44.16 -5.70
C LYS A 75 14.05 45.66 -5.51
N ARG A 76 13.43 46.26 -4.49
CA ARG A 76 13.61 47.67 -4.11
C ARG A 76 14.87 47.94 -3.26
N GLY A 77 15.66 46.91 -2.93
CA GLY A 77 16.85 47.02 -2.08
C GLY A 77 16.58 47.29 -0.59
N LYS A 78 15.31 47.24 -0.16
CA LYS A 78 14.91 47.42 1.25
C LYS A 78 15.25 46.19 2.10
N ILE A 79 15.27 45.02 1.48
CA ILE A 79 15.87 43.77 1.97
C ILE A 79 17.06 43.51 1.04
N ASN A 80 18.23 43.22 1.58
CA ASN A 80 19.44 43.00 0.78
C ASN A 80 20.07 41.61 1.01
N VAL A 81 19.44 40.78 1.86
CA VAL A 81 19.75 39.36 2.01
C VAL A 81 18.43 38.58 2.12
N LEU A 82 18.22 37.62 1.23
CA LEU A 82 17.13 36.65 1.34
C LEU A 82 17.71 35.28 1.69
N ASN A 83 17.23 34.68 2.78
CA ASN A 83 17.57 33.32 3.15
C ASN A 83 16.52 32.37 2.58
N CYS A 84 16.87 31.68 1.50
CA CYS A 84 15.92 30.93 0.69
C CYS A 84 16.06 29.42 0.89
N SER A 85 14.92 28.70 0.86
CA SER A 85 14.91 27.25 0.65
C SER A 85 14.93 26.93 -0.85
N THR A 86 14.50 25.72 -1.24
CA THR A 86 14.31 25.31 -2.64
C THR A 86 13.28 26.16 -3.41
N THR A 87 12.49 27.00 -2.72
CA THR A 87 11.48 27.87 -3.33
C THR A 87 12.04 28.82 -4.38
N MET A 88 13.30 29.22 -4.23
CA MET A 88 13.99 30.14 -5.15
C MET A 88 14.87 29.42 -6.18
N GLU A 89 14.82 28.09 -6.21
CA GLU A 89 15.50 27.27 -7.18
C GLU A 89 14.79 27.27 -8.53
N MET A 90 13.45 27.31 -8.52
CA MET A 90 12.58 27.44 -9.70
C MET A 90 12.28 28.91 -10.05
N GLY A 91 11.94 29.18 -11.31
CA GLY A 91 12.08 30.46 -12.05
C GLY A 91 11.45 31.77 -11.55
N VAL A 92 11.39 32.05 -10.24
CA VAL A 92 10.97 33.35 -9.69
C VAL A 92 11.91 34.46 -10.16
N ASP A 93 11.34 35.53 -10.71
CA ASP A 93 12.11 36.70 -11.15
C ASP A 93 12.27 37.70 -9.99
N ILE A 94 13.47 37.73 -9.40
CA ILE A 94 13.83 38.63 -8.29
C ILE A 94 14.80 39.75 -8.71
N GLY A 95 14.98 40.00 -10.01
CA GLY A 95 15.91 41.03 -10.50
C GLY A 95 17.38 40.60 -10.50
N GLY A 96 18.30 41.55 -10.53
CA GLY A 96 19.75 41.31 -10.54
C GLY A 96 20.27 40.93 -9.16
N VAL A 97 20.86 39.73 -9.04
CA VAL A 97 21.47 39.24 -7.81
C VAL A 97 22.98 39.18 -8.00
N SER A 98 23.72 39.98 -7.23
CA SER A 98 25.17 40.06 -7.37
C SER A 98 25.90 38.86 -6.72
N ALA A 99 25.31 38.26 -5.69
CA ALA A 99 25.90 37.13 -4.98
C ALA A 99 24.87 36.09 -4.52
N VAL A 100 25.21 34.82 -4.71
CA VAL A 100 24.50 33.67 -4.13
C VAL A 100 25.42 32.98 -3.14
N VAL A 101 24.94 32.83 -1.90
CA VAL A 101 25.66 32.15 -0.82
C VAL A 101 24.91 30.88 -0.46
N MET A 102 25.53 29.73 -0.69
CA MET A 102 25.00 28.42 -0.34
C MET A 102 25.60 27.98 1.00
N ASN A 103 24.75 27.80 2.02
CA ASN A 103 25.18 27.36 3.37
C ASN A 103 25.62 25.89 3.43
N ASN A 104 25.24 25.10 2.42
CA ASN A 104 25.63 23.71 2.20
C ASN A 104 25.76 23.50 0.69
N VAL A 105 26.56 22.51 0.29
CA VAL A 105 26.54 22.00 -1.09
C VAL A 105 25.14 21.41 -1.38
N PRO A 106 24.42 21.89 -2.42
CA PRO A 106 23.17 21.31 -2.86
C PRO A 106 23.28 19.81 -3.20
N PRO A 107 22.21 19.01 -3.01
CA PRO A 107 22.30 17.56 -3.11
C PRO A 107 22.63 17.08 -4.54
N HIS A 108 21.97 17.62 -5.56
CA HIS A 108 22.22 17.26 -6.97
C HIS A 108 23.00 18.37 -7.71
N PRO A 109 23.86 18.04 -8.69
CA PRO A 109 24.52 19.01 -9.55
C PRO A 109 23.56 20.01 -10.20
N ALA A 110 22.38 19.52 -10.63
CA ALA A 110 21.34 20.35 -11.21
C ALA A 110 20.86 21.44 -10.23
N ASN A 111 20.67 21.09 -8.95
CA ASN A 111 20.26 22.08 -7.94
C ASN A 111 21.36 23.12 -7.74
N TYR A 112 22.63 22.70 -7.73
CA TYR A 112 23.77 23.62 -7.64
C TYR A 112 23.76 24.62 -8.78
N LEU A 113 23.65 24.14 -10.03
CA LEU A 113 23.68 24.99 -11.22
C LEU A 113 22.47 25.95 -11.26
N GLN A 114 21.27 25.48 -10.89
CA GLN A 114 20.08 26.32 -10.82
C GLN A 114 20.21 27.43 -9.76
N ARG A 115 20.77 27.12 -8.58
CA ARG A 115 20.99 28.11 -7.51
C ARG A 115 22.12 29.08 -7.85
N ALA A 116 23.27 28.57 -8.29
CA ALA A 116 24.40 29.40 -8.67
C ALA A 116 24.07 30.33 -9.86
N GLY A 117 23.27 29.84 -10.81
CA GLY A 117 22.77 30.62 -11.95
C GLY A 117 21.80 31.74 -11.59
N ARG A 118 21.42 31.90 -10.31
CA ARG A 118 20.68 33.08 -9.84
C ARG A 118 21.56 34.32 -9.76
N ALA A 119 22.87 34.15 -9.58
CA ALA A 119 23.81 35.26 -9.58
C ALA A 119 24.19 35.66 -11.02
N GLY A 120 24.26 36.98 -11.31
CA GLY A 120 24.78 37.50 -12.58
C GLY A 120 23.79 37.56 -13.73
N ARG A 121 22.84 38.49 -13.66
CA ARG A 121 21.89 38.79 -14.76
C ARG A 121 22.33 40.02 -15.57
N ARG A 122 21.76 40.15 -16.78
CA ARG A 122 22.12 41.17 -17.80
C ARG A 122 22.18 42.57 -17.17
N SER A 123 23.39 43.08 -16.96
CA SER A 123 23.83 44.44 -16.51
C SER A 123 24.84 44.42 -15.34
N GLU A 124 25.10 43.28 -14.69
CA GLU A 124 26.13 43.19 -13.65
C GLU A 124 27.48 42.72 -14.22
N ALA A 125 28.55 43.50 -14.00
CA ALA A 125 29.88 43.19 -14.53
C ALA A 125 30.57 42.00 -13.82
N ARG A 126 30.11 41.62 -12.62
CA ARG A 126 30.68 40.55 -11.79
C ARG A 126 29.58 39.94 -10.92
N SER A 127 29.57 38.61 -10.82
CA SER A 127 28.72 37.87 -9.90
C SER A 127 29.51 36.83 -9.13
N ILE A 128 29.04 36.47 -7.94
CA ILE A 128 29.71 35.52 -7.05
C ILE A 128 28.73 34.39 -6.68
N ALA A 129 29.17 33.15 -6.87
CA ALA A 129 28.54 31.99 -6.24
C ALA A 129 29.53 31.44 -5.21
N TYR A 130 29.14 31.47 -3.93
CA TYR A 130 29.96 31.02 -2.81
C TYR A 130 29.26 29.89 -2.07
N THR A 131 29.96 28.79 -1.83
CA THR A 131 29.41 27.61 -1.15
C THR A 131 30.21 27.30 0.10
N LEU A 132 29.57 27.36 1.27
CA LEU A 132 30.12 26.82 2.51
C LEU A 132 29.99 25.30 2.50
N CYS A 133 31.14 24.63 2.57
CA CYS A 133 31.20 23.17 2.69
C CYS A 133 31.36 22.79 4.16
N LYS A 134 30.33 22.18 4.75
CA LYS A 134 30.41 21.68 6.14
C LYS A 134 31.25 20.40 6.23
N ALA A 135 31.61 20.01 7.45
CA ALA A 135 32.40 18.80 7.71
C ALA A 135 31.57 17.49 7.60
N ASP A 136 30.60 17.43 6.68
CA ASP A 136 29.87 16.21 6.35
C ASP A 136 30.36 15.62 5.02
N PRO A 137 30.13 14.31 4.77
CA PRO A 137 30.71 13.62 3.63
C PRO A 137 30.42 14.31 2.28
N HIS A 138 29.17 14.66 1.99
CA HIS A 138 28.76 15.27 0.72
C HIS A 138 29.53 16.57 0.46
N ASN A 139 29.58 17.43 1.47
CA ASN A 139 30.24 18.71 1.40
C ASN A 139 31.77 18.56 1.22
N GLN A 140 32.39 17.61 1.91
CA GLN A 140 33.83 17.33 1.75
C GLN A 140 34.18 16.84 0.33
N ARG A 141 33.33 16.02 -0.29
CA ARG A 141 33.54 15.54 -1.67
C ARG A 141 33.52 16.70 -2.66
N ALA A 142 32.48 17.53 -2.62
CA ALA A 142 32.40 18.69 -3.49
C ALA A 142 33.52 19.70 -3.23
N PHE A 143 34.03 19.79 -1.99
CA PHE A 143 35.21 20.61 -1.69
C PHE A 143 36.50 20.05 -2.30
N ARG A 144 36.71 18.73 -2.27
CA ARG A 144 37.85 18.05 -2.91
C ARG A 144 37.79 18.11 -4.44
N GLU A 145 36.58 17.99 -5.00
CA GLU A 145 36.29 18.05 -6.42
C GLU A 145 35.36 19.23 -6.76
N PRO A 146 35.84 20.48 -6.71
CA PRO A 146 34.99 21.67 -6.89
C PRO A 146 34.36 21.76 -8.29
N LYS A 147 34.87 20.98 -9.25
CA LYS A 147 34.30 20.86 -10.60
C LYS A 147 33.11 19.89 -10.69
N TRP A 148 32.82 19.12 -9.63
CA TRP A 148 31.71 18.15 -9.56
C TRP A 148 30.39 18.64 -10.19
N PRO A 149 29.86 19.84 -9.87
CA PRO A 149 28.55 20.23 -10.38
C PRO A 149 28.57 20.55 -11.89
N PHE A 150 29.75 20.77 -12.47
CA PHE A 150 29.94 21.14 -13.88
C PHE A 150 30.32 19.95 -14.77
N ILE A 151 30.87 18.88 -14.20
CA ILE A 151 31.34 17.69 -14.94
C ILE A 151 30.44 16.48 -14.77
N THR A 152 29.58 16.47 -13.74
CA THR A 152 28.64 15.37 -13.52
C THR A 152 27.55 15.43 -14.58
N ALA A 153 27.39 14.36 -15.36
CA ALA A 153 26.33 14.26 -16.35
C ALA A 153 24.97 14.32 -15.64
N ILE A 154 24.13 15.27 -16.03
CA ILE A 154 22.75 15.36 -15.56
C ILE A 154 21.90 14.64 -16.61
N PRO A 155 21.40 13.42 -16.33
CA PRO A 155 20.53 12.74 -17.28
C PRO A 155 19.28 13.58 -17.52
N ALA A 156 18.78 13.58 -18.76
CA ALA A 156 17.50 14.20 -19.03
C ALA A 156 16.41 13.43 -18.26
N PRO A 157 15.51 14.12 -17.52
CA PRO A 157 14.45 13.44 -16.79
C PRO A 157 13.57 12.68 -17.79
N GLY A 158 13.44 11.37 -17.59
CA GLY A 158 12.54 10.53 -18.37
C GLY A 158 11.11 10.67 -17.86
N ILE A 159 10.16 10.93 -18.76
CA ILE A 159 8.73 10.85 -18.44
C ILE A 159 8.24 9.47 -18.88
N THR A 160 7.86 8.63 -17.91
CA THR A 160 7.30 7.31 -18.18
C THR A 160 5.77 7.37 -18.20
N LEU A 161 5.18 7.28 -19.39
CA LEU A 161 3.72 7.13 -19.56
C LEU A 161 3.25 5.67 -19.49
N SER A 162 4.14 4.76 -19.13
CA SER A 162 3.90 3.32 -19.01
C SER A 162 3.19 2.91 -17.71
N SER A 163 3.08 3.81 -16.73
CA SER A 163 2.43 3.51 -15.45
C SER A 163 0.91 3.47 -15.59
N GLU A 164 0.38 2.29 -15.90
CA GLU A 164 -1.06 2.04 -16.04
C GLU A 164 -1.86 2.44 -14.80
N ARG A 165 -1.31 2.22 -13.59
CA ARG A 165 -1.96 2.59 -12.33
C ARG A 165 -2.19 4.10 -12.21
N ILE A 166 -1.17 4.89 -12.56
CA ILE A 166 -1.30 6.35 -12.55
C ILE A 166 -2.37 6.76 -13.57
N VAL A 167 -2.28 6.25 -14.79
CA VAL A 167 -3.27 6.55 -15.85
C VAL A 167 -4.68 6.15 -15.42
N GLN A 168 -4.86 4.99 -14.79
CA GLN A 168 -6.14 4.51 -14.28
C GLN A 168 -6.72 5.46 -13.21
N ARG A 169 -5.91 6.01 -12.31
CA ARG A 169 -6.38 7.02 -11.33
C ARG A 169 -6.91 8.29 -12.01
N HIS A 170 -6.24 8.72 -13.08
CA HIS A 170 -6.70 9.86 -13.88
C HIS A 170 -8.00 9.54 -14.63
N VAL A 171 -8.13 8.33 -15.19
CA VAL A 171 -9.38 7.83 -15.76
C VAL A 171 -10.49 7.85 -14.70
N ASN A 172 -10.26 7.25 -13.53
CA ASN A 172 -11.21 7.20 -12.42
C ASN A 172 -11.68 8.59 -11.99
N SER A 173 -10.76 9.55 -11.91
CA SER A 173 -11.09 10.94 -11.59
C SER A 173 -11.99 11.59 -12.65
N MET A 174 -11.71 11.35 -13.93
CA MET A 174 -12.54 11.82 -15.05
C MET A 174 -13.93 11.16 -15.03
N LEU A 175 -14.00 9.85 -14.79
CA LEU A 175 -15.26 9.10 -14.67
C LEU A 175 -16.13 9.65 -13.55
N LEU A 176 -15.58 9.82 -12.35
CA LEU A 176 -16.29 10.35 -11.19
C LEU A 176 -16.76 11.79 -11.45
N GLY A 177 -15.89 12.65 -11.98
CA GLY A 177 -16.25 14.03 -12.31
C GLY A 177 -17.40 14.11 -13.32
N THR A 178 -17.37 13.26 -14.35
CA THR A 178 -18.43 13.21 -15.37
C THR A 178 -19.76 12.73 -14.79
N TYR A 179 -19.74 11.73 -13.92
CA TYR A 179 -20.95 11.24 -13.25
C TYR A 179 -21.55 12.28 -12.29
N LEU A 180 -20.73 12.97 -11.51
CA LEU A 180 -21.18 14.03 -10.60
C LEU A 180 -21.84 15.19 -11.36
N LEU A 181 -21.40 15.48 -12.59
CA LEU A 181 -22.07 16.44 -13.47
C LEU A 181 -23.42 15.92 -13.99
N ALA A 182 -23.51 14.62 -14.32
CA ALA A 182 -24.72 13.99 -14.84
C ALA A 182 -25.85 13.82 -13.79
N LEU A 183 -25.50 13.73 -12.51
CA LEU A 183 -26.45 13.56 -11.40
C LEU A 183 -27.45 14.72 -11.22
N GLY A 184 -27.20 15.91 -11.78
CA GLY A 184 -28.10 17.05 -11.69
C GLY A 184 -28.16 17.70 -10.29
N ASP A 185 -29.28 18.32 -9.93
CA ASP A 185 -29.51 18.93 -8.60
C ASP A 185 -30.10 17.89 -7.64
N THR A 186 -29.32 17.49 -6.62
CA THR A 186 -29.72 16.49 -5.62
C THR A 186 -30.26 17.12 -4.32
N GLY A 187 -30.52 18.44 -4.30
CA GLY A 187 -31.15 19.16 -3.16
C GLY A 187 -30.31 19.26 -1.88
N THR A 188 -29.19 18.54 -1.79
CA THR A 188 -28.16 18.64 -0.75
C THR A 188 -27.01 19.49 -1.28
N ASP A 189 -26.42 20.30 -0.41
CA ASP A 189 -25.24 21.11 -0.73
C ASP A 189 -24.17 20.25 -1.42
N ARG A 190 -23.94 20.50 -2.72
CA ARG A 190 -23.01 19.75 -3.60
C ARG A 190 -21.59 19.68 -3.03
N THR A 191 -21.26 20.53 -2.06
CA THR A 191 -19.93 20.59 -1.44
C THR A 191 -19.71 19.55 -0.35
N LYS A 192 -20.75 18.90 0.18
CA LYS A 192 -20.64 17.89 1.24
C LYS A 192 -20.63 16.45 0.70
N LEU A 193 -19.52 16.07 0.09
CA LEU A 193 -19.25 14.70 -0.34
C LEU A 193 -18.79 13.84 0.85
N SER A 194 -19.72 13.28 1.63
CA SER A 194 -19.38 12.35 2.73
C SER A 194 -19.38 10.88 2.28
N LEU A 195 -18.68 10.02 3.01
CA LEU A 195 -18.68 8.57 2.74
C LEU A 195 -20.08 7.97 2.85
N LYS A 196 -20.87 8.37 3.86
CA LYS A 196 -22.25 7.88 4.02
C LYS A 196 -23.15 8.23 2.84
N TRP A 197 -23.02 9.44 2.28
CA TRP A 197 -23.81 9.85 1.12
C TRP A 197 -23.48 9.02 -0.13
N PHE A 198 -22.20 8.63 -0.28
CA PHE A 198 -21.76 7.91 -1.46
C PHE A 198 -21.98 6.40 -1.35
N TYR A 199 -21.52 5.78 -0.26
CA TYR A 199 -21.52 4.33 -0.06
C TYR A 199 -22.74 3.81 0.72
N GLY A 200 -23.43 4.66 1.48
CA GLY A 200 -24.57 4.25 2.32
C GLY A 200 -25.83 3.91 1.50
N GLY A 201 -26.63 2.97 2.01
CA GLY A 201 -27.90 2.54 1.40
C GLY A 201 -27.82 1.26 0.56
N ASP A 202 -26.75 0.46 0.70
CA ASP A 202 -26.54 -0.83 0.02
C ASP A 202 -26.79 -0.73 -1.51
N ASP A 203 -27.72 -1.52 -2.06
CA ASP A 203 -28.06 -1.56 -3.48
C ASP A 203 -28.63 -0.24 -4.02
N THR A 204 -29.08 0.66 -3.14
CA THR A 204 -29.65 1.97 -3.51
C THR A 204 -28.66 3.13 -3.35
N SER A 205 -27.42 2.83 -2.98
CA SER A 205 -26.39 3.85 -2.75
C SER A 205 -26.04 4.65 -4.02
N THR A 206 -25.45 5.83 -3.83
CA THR A 206 -24.93 6.64 -4.95
C THR A 206 -23.80 5.93 -5.68
N CYS A 207 -23.00 5.13 -4.98
CA CYS A 207 -21.96 4.27 -5.53
C CYS A 207 -22.56 3.18 -6.43
N SER A 208 -23.61 2.47 -6.00
CA SER A 208 -24.28 1.45 -6.82
C SER A 208 -24.89 2.06 -8.09
N ARG A 209 -25.47 3.27 -7.98
CA ARG A 209 -25.95 4.03 -9.14
C ARG A 209 -24.81 4.46 -10.08
N PHE A 210 -23.65 4.83 -9.53
CA PHE A 210 -22.45 5.15 -10.33
C PHE A 210 -21.93 3.92 -11.07
N VAL A 211 -21.83 2.77 -10.40
CA VAL A 211 -21.44 1.49 -11.02
C VAL A 211 -22.42 1.11 -12.13
N GLY A 212 -23.73 1.24 -11.89
CA GLY A 212 -24.76 1.02 -12.92
C GLY A 212 -24.62 1.97 -14.11
N TRP A 213 -24.32 3.24 -13.86
CA TRP A 213 -24.04 4.25 -14.89
C TRP A 213 -22.77 3.92 -15.69
N LEU A 214 -21.71 3.42 -15.05
CA LEU A 214 -20.50 2.97 -15.77
C LEU A 214 -20.78 1.77 -16.67
N ARG A 215 -21.54 0.77 -16.17
CA ARG A 215 -21.91 -0.43 -16.94
C ARG A 215 -22.79 -0.12 -18.15
N SER A 216 -23.64 0.92 -18.07
CA SER A 216 -24.46 1.34 -19.21
C SER A 216 -23.68 2.03 -20.33
N THR A 217 -22.41 2.35 -20.11
CA THR A 217 -21.50 3.03 -21.05
C THR A 217 -22.13 4.26 -21.73
N PRO A 218 -22.31 5.36 -20.98
CA PRO A 218 -22.94 6.59 -21.46
C PRO A 218 -22.24 7.18 -22.68
N GLU A 219 -23.00 7.90 -23.49
CA GLU A 219 -22.51 8.51 -24.73
C GLU A 219 -21.33 9.47 -24.47
N GLY A 220 -20.30 9.40 -25.32
CA GLY A 220 -19.08 10.21 -25.20
C GLY A 220 -18.06 9.71 -24.16
N LEU A 221 -18.40 8.73 -23.31
CA LEU A 221 -17.46 8.21 -22.30
C LEU A 221 -16.26 7.51 -22.95
N LYS A 222 -16.51 6.69 -23.98
CA LYS A 222 -15.45 5.95 -24.70
C LYS A 222 -14.42 6.88 -25.35
N GLU A 223 -14.88 7.97 -25.96
CA GLU A 223 -14.01 8.98 -26.58
C GLU A 223 -13.09 9.62 -25.54
N ARG A 224 -13.65 10.04 -24.39
CA ARG A 224 -12.88 10.63 -23.28
C ARG A 224 -11.84 9.67 -22.68
N ILE A 225 -12.19 8.39 -22.53
CA ILE A 225 -11.22 7.38 -22.09
C ILE A 225 -10.13 7.21 -23.15
N GLY A 226 -10.49 7.13 -24.44
CA GLY A 226 -9.52 7.05 -25.53
C GLY A 226 -8.58 8.26 -25.60
N ASP A 227 -9.07 9.46 -25.29
CA ASP A 227 -8.24 10.67 -25.22
C ASP A 227 -7.22 10.62 -24.08
N ILE A 228 -7.64 10.24 -22.87
CA ILE A 228 -6.76 10.25 -21.69
C ILE A 228 -5.75 9.08 -21.72
N THR A 229 -6.09 7.96 -22.35
CA THR A 229 -5.20 6.81 -22.46
C THR A 229 -4.27 6.90 -23.67
N ARG A 230 -4.47 7.86 -24.58
CA ARG A 230 -3.66 8.03 -25.80
C ARG A 230 -2.17 8.16 -25.46
N GLY A 231 -1.35 7.28 -26.02
CA GLY A 231 0.11 7.29 -25.80
C GLY A 231 0.56 6.83 -24.41
N THR A 232 -0.33 6.20 -23.64
CA THR A 232 -0.04 5.67 -22.30
C THR A 232 -0.04 4.13 -22.28
N GLY A 233 0.34 3.53 -21.14
CA GLY A 233 0.27 2.07 -20.93
C GLY A 233 -1.13 1.45 -21.11
N LEU A 234 -2.19 2.25 -21.03
CA LEU A 234 -3.58 1.80 -21.24
C LEU A 234 -4.08 1.98 -22.68
N ALA A 235 -3.28 2.57 -23.59
CA ALA A 235 -3.74 2.94 -24.94
C ALA A 235 -4.24 1.75 -25.78
N ALA A 236 -3.63 0.58 -25.59
CA ALA A 236 -3.95 -0.64 -26.34
C ALA A 236 -5.00 -1.52 -25.65
N ARG A 237 -5.48 -1.14 -24.46
CA ARG A 237 -6.48 -1.94 -23.73
C ARG A 237 -7.90 -1.64 -24.21
N PRO A 238 -8.78 -2.65 -24.28
CA PRO A 238 -10.21 -2.42 -24.51
C PRO A 238 -10.77 -1.46 -23.47
N LEU A 239 -11.54 -0.47 -23.91
CA LEU A 239 -12.09 0.59 -23.04
C LEU A 239 -13.01 0.00 -21.97
N GLU A 240 -13.76 -1.04 -22.32
CA GLU A 240 -14.64 -1.79 -21.42
C GLU A 240 -13.85 -2.41 -20.26
N SER A 241 -12.62 -2.88 -20.53
CA SER A 241 -11.77 -3.42 -19.49
C SER A 241 -11.29 -2.35 -18.51
N ILE A 242 -11.03 -1.14 -18.99
CA ILE A 242 -10.57 -0.02 -18.15
C ILE A 242 -11.70 0.45 -17.21
N ILE A 243 -12.93 0.45 -17.71
CA ILE A 243 -14.14 0.73 -16.92
C ILE A 243 -14.34 -0.36 -15.85
N GLU A 244 -14.21 -1.62 -16.23
CA GLU A 244 -14.39 -2.74 -15.30
C GLU A 244 -13.37 -2.71 -14.15
N ASP A 245 -12.12 -2.32 -14.43
CA ASP A 245 -11.09 -2.18 -13.39
C ASP A 245 -11.44 -1.06 -12.39
N ALA A 246 -12.07 0.03 -12.86
CA ALA A 246 -12.60 1.08 -12.00
C ALA A 246 -13.77 0.57 -11.13
N ILE A 247 -14.70 -0.19 -11.71
CA ILE A 247 -15.84 -0.79 -11.02
C ILE A 247 -15.36 -1.76 -9.93
N ALA A 248 -14.47 -2.69 -10.26
CA ALA A 248 -13.95 -3.67 -9.32
C ALA A 248 -13.28 -2.99 -8.11
N THR A 249 -12.54 -1.90 -8.35
CA THR A 249 -11.91 -1.11 -7.27
C THR A 249 -12.97 -0.42 -6.41
N LEU A 250 -14.00 0.19 -7.01
CA LEU A 250 -15.10 0.84 -6.28
C LEU A 250 -15.91 -0.14 -5.43
N GLU A 251 -16.30 -1.29 -5.98
CA GLU A 251 -17.06 -2.32 -5.28
C GLU A 251 -16.25 -2.88 -4.09
N SER A 252 -14.93 -3.02 -4.25
CA SER A 252 -14.02 -3.41 -3.16
C SER A 252 -14.01 -2.36 -2.03
N ILE A 253 -13.89 -1.07 -2.38
CA ILE A 253 -13.89 0.03 -1.41
C ILE A 253 -15.24 0.13 -0.69
N GLN A 254 -16.34 0.09 -1.44
CA GLN A 254 -17.69 0.13 -0.90
C GLN A 254 -17.95 -1.05 0.03
N SER A 255 -17.60 -2.27 -0.38
CA SER A 255 -17.75 -3.46 0.45
C SER A 255 -17.00 -3.33 1.77
N ARG A 256 -15.76 -2.83 1.75
CA ARG A 256 -14.98 -2.57 2.98
C ARG A 256 -15.67 -1.53 3.87
N TRP A 257 -16.14 -0.42 3.30
CA TRP A 257 -16.81 0.64 4.06
C TRP A 257 -18.11 0.13 4.70
N SER A 258 -18.94 -0.59 3.95
CA SER A 258 -20.22 -1.13 4.43
C SER A 258 -20.01 -2.18 5.53
N THR A 259 -19.02 -3.07 5.38
CA THR A 259 -18.68 -4.05 6.43
C THR A 259 -18.28 -3.36 7.74
N GLU A 260 -17.45 -2.32 7.68
CA GLU A 260 -17.04 -1.59 8.88
C GLU A 260 -18.19 -0.79 9.50
N HIS A 261 -19.04 -0.16 8.66
CA HIS A 261 -20.22 0.58 9.11
C HIS A 261 -21.21 -0.34 9.86
N GLN A 262 -21.45 -1.54 9.31
CA GLN A 262 -22.28 -2.57 9.94
C GLN A 262 -21.67 -3.03 11.27
N ASN A 263 -20.38 -3.38 11.29
CA ASN A 263 -19.66 -3.80 12.50
C ASN A 263 -19.79 -2.75 13.63
N LEU A 264 -19.50 -1.48 13.32
CA LEU A 264 -19.64 -0.37 14.27
C LEU A 264 -21.06 -0.22 14.81
N THR A 265 -22.06 -0.36 13.93
CA THR A 265 -23.48 -0.28 14.32
C THR A 265 -23.87 -1.41 15.26
N GLN A 266 -23.40 -2.64 15.01
CA GLN A 266 -23.66 -3.80 15.87
C GLN A 266 -22.98 -3.69 17.23
N LEU A 267 -21.69 -3.34 17.25
CA LEU A 267 -20.93 -3.16 18.48
C LEU A 267 -21.56 -2.04 19.33
N LEU A 268 -21.97 -0.94 18.72
CA LEU A 268 -22.64 0.16 19.40
C LEU A 268 -23.98 -0.26 20.03
N ALA A 269 -24.75 -1.11 19.35
CA ALA A 269 -26.00 -1.66 19.85
C ALA A 269 -25.79 -2.61 21.04
N SER A 270 -24.74 -3.44 20.99
CA SER A 270 -24.41 -4.44 22.01
C SER A 270 -23.62 -3.89 23.22
N ALA A 271 -22.98 -2.73 23.09
CA ALA A 271 -22.12 -2.17 24.13
C ALA A 271 -22.90 -1.77 25.40
N ALA A 272 -22.53 -2.37 26.53
CA ALA A 272 -23.08 -2.08 27.86
C ALA A 272 -22.29 -0.98 28.60
N ASP A 273 -20.96 -0.95 28.44
CA ASP A 273 -20.11 0.06 29.06
C ASP A 273 -20.30 1.44 28.44
N THR A 274 -20.56 2.45 29.27
CA THR A 274 -20.96 3.79 28.80
C THR A 274 -19.81 4.54 28.08
N PRO A 275 -18.57 4.59 28.62
CA PRO A 275 -17.41 5.12 27.90
C PRO A 275 -17.13 4.43 26.56
N TYR A 276 -17.12 3.10 26.52
CA TYR A 276 -16.88 2.33 25.30
C TYR A 276 -17.98 2.56 24.25
N LYS A 277 -19.26 2.55 24.66
CA LYS A 277 -20.39 2.86 23.79
C LYS A 277 -20.28 4.26 23.18
N LYS A 278 -19.87 5.25 23.97
CA LYS A 278 -19.65 6.61 23.49
C LYS A 278 -18.50 6.69 22.48
N ALA A 279 -17.41 5.96 22.72
CA ALA A 279 -16.29 5.88 21.78
C ALA A 279 -16.70 5.26 20.43
N LEU A 280 -17.46 4.16 20.45
CA LEU A 280 -18.01 3.55 19.24
C LEU A 280 -18.96 4.49 18.48
N GLY A 281 -19.82 5.23 19.18
CA GLY A 281 -20.74 6.18 18.53
C GLY A 281 -20.01 7.31 17.82
N PHE A 282 -18.88 7.76 18.38
CA PHE A 282 -18.01 8.73 17.74
C PHE A 282 -17.25 8.16 16.54
N GLU A 283 -16.77 6.93 16.64
CA GLU A 283 -16.11 6.22 15.55
C GLU A 283 -17.05 6.01 14.35
N LEU A 284 -18.29 5.60 14.62
CA LEU A 284 -19.35 5.48 13.60
C LEU A 284 -19.62 6.81 12.91
N LYS A 285 -19.81 7.89 13.69
CA LYS A 285 -20.05 9.23 13.12
C LYS A 285 -18.90 9.67 12.21
N ARG A 286 -17.65 9.44 12.62
CA ARG A 286 -16.47 9.74 11.80
C ARG A 286 -16.43 8.91 10.51
N HIS A 287 -16.68 7.62 10.61
CA HIS A 287 -16.74 6.70 9.46
C HIS A 287 -17.81 7.11 8.43
N GLU A 288 -18.89 7.74 8.89
CA GLU A 288 -19.96 8.28 8.04
C GLU A 288 -19.63 9.65 7.42
N ASP A 289 -19.08 10.56 8.22
CA ASP A 289 -18.90 11.98 7.87
C ASP A 289 -17.54 12.28 7.19
N GLU A 290 -16.66 11.29 7.05
CA GLU A 290 -15.36 11.47 6.38
C GLU A 290 -15.52 11.94 4.92
N TYR A 291 -14.58 12.78 4.46
CA TYR A 291 -14.64 13.38 3.14
C TYR A 291 -14.28 12.38 2.03
N LEU A 292 -15.21 12.19 1.09
CA LEU A 292 -15.13 11.17 0.04
C LEU A 292 -13.85 11.23 -0.80
N LEU A 293 -13.51 12.42 -1.32
CA LEU A 293 -12.38 12.54 -2.23
C LEU A 293 -11.04 12.28 -1.52
N ARG A 294 -10.96 12.60 -0.22
CA ARG A 294 -9.81 12.28 0.62
C ARG A 294 -9.68 10.78 0.83
N ASP A 295 -10.77 10.09 1.16
CA ASP A 295 -10.77 8.62 1.35
C ASP A 295 -10.41 7.90 0.04
N MET A 296 -11.01 8.31 -1.09
CA MET A 296 -10.71 7.72 -2.40
C MET A 296 -9.25 7.97 -2.84
N ALA A 297 -8.67 9.13 -2.54
CA ALA A 297 -7.25 9.40 -2.79
C ALA A 297 -6.35 8.52 -1.89
N ALA A 298 -6.67 8.42 -0.59
CA ALA A 298 -5.94 7.58 0.36
C ALA A 298 -5.97 6.08 -0.01
N ARG A 299 -7.09 5.62 -0.60
CA ARG A 299 -7.25 4.25 -1.13
C ARG A 299 -6.71 4.08 -2.54
N THR A 300 -6.03 5.08 -3.09
CA THR A 300 -5.40 5.07 -4.40
C THR A 300 -6.34 4.92 -5.60
N PHE A 301 -7.64 5.22 -5.40
CA PHE A 301 -8.64 5.28 -6.48
C PHE A 301 -8.52 6.58 -7.29
N LEU A 302 -8.22 7.70 -6.60
CA LEU A 302 -7.99 9.03 -7.19
C LEU A 302 -6.50 9.42 -7.12
N PRO A 303 -6.04 10.40 -7.91
CA PRO A 303 -4.72 10.99 -7.75
C PRO A 303 -4.59 11.76 -6.42
N GLY A 304 -3.48 11.55 -5.70
CA GLY A 304 -3.26 12.18 -4.39
C GLY A 304 -2.81 13.65 -4.41
N TYR A 305 -2.25 14.15 -5.51
CA TYR A 305 -1.66 15.50 -5.57
C TYR A 305 -2.70 16.63 -5.46
N GLY A 306 -3.97 16.38 -5.80
CA GLY A 306 -5.06 17.36 -5.67
C GLY A 306 -5.67 17.42 -4.27
N PHE A 307 -5.39 16.44 -3.41
CA PHE A 307 -5.93 16.31 -2.06
C PHE A 307 -4.78 15.86 -1.14
N PRO A 308 -3.95 16.78 -0.62
CA PRO A 308 -2.83 16.40 0.23
C PRO A 308 -3.36 15.71 1.50
N THR A 309 -3.38 14.38 1.49
CA THR A 309 -3.91 13.57 2.59
C THR A 309 -2.97 13.60 3.77
N ASP A 310 -1.68 13.71 3.48
CA ASP A 310 -0.57 13.51 4.42
C ASP A 310 0.19 14.80 4.71
N VAL A 311 -0.43 15.97 4.53
CA VAL A 311 0.17 17.26 4.91
C VAL A 311 -0.54 17.82 6.13
N VAL A 312 0.24 18.29 7.10
CA VAL A 312 -0.28 18.91 8.32
C VAL A 312 0.37 20.26 8.60
N ASN A 313 -0.34 21.10 9.33
CA ASN A 313 0.08 22.42 9.74
C ASN A 313 0.64 22.45 11.16
N LEU A 314 1.49 23.45 11.43
CA LEU A 314 1.86 23.88 12.78
C LEU A 314 1.22 25.23 13.07
N ASN A 315 0.30 25.29 14.03
CA ASN A 315 -0.24 26.57 14.50
C ASN A 315 0.78 27.27 15.40
N THR A 316 1.36 28.35 14.89
CA THR A 316 2.36 29.19 15.56
C THR A 316 1.78 30.45 16.19
N TYR A 317 0.45 30.57 16.24
CA TYR A 317 -0.20 31.77 16.75
C TYR A 317 0.16 32.00 18.22
N ASN A 318 0.74 33.17 18.51
CA ASN A 318 1.21 33.51 19.84
C ASN A 318 0.78 34.92 20.28
N VAL A 319 0.98 35.21 21.56
CA VAL A 319 0.56 36.48 22.19
C VAL A 319 1.33 37.71 21.67
N GLU A 320 2.56 37.52 21.21
CA GLU A 320 3.40 38.59 20.66
C GLU A 320 2.79 39.11 19.35
N ASP A 321 2.45 38.20 18.43
CA ASP A 321 1.81 38.51 17.16
C ASP A 321 0.44 39.18 17.34
N PHE A 322 -0.33 38.73 18.34
CA PHE A 322 -1.63 39.33 18.66
C PHE A 322 -1.47 40.79 19.12
N LYS A 323 -0.48 41.08 19.98
CA LYS A 323 -0.19 42.43 20.47
C LYS A 323 0.32 43.35 19.35
N GLU A 324 1.14 42.84 18.42
CA GLU A 324 1.60 43.59 17.24
C GLU A 324 0.44 43.98 16.31
N ARG A 325 -0.46 43.05 16.00
CA ARG A 325 -1.66 43.34 15.19
C ARG A 325 -2.60 44.35 15.84
N ALA A 326 -2.80 44.23 17.16
CA ALA A 326 -3.59 45.20 17.90
C ALA A 326 -3.02 46.63 17.83
N ARG A 327 -1.69 46.77 17.66
CA ARG A 327 -1.01 48.06 17.45
C ARG A 327 -1.10 48.58 16.01
N GLN A 328 -1.28 47.71 15.00
CA GLN A 328 -1.39 48.08 13.58
C GLN A 328 -2.83 48.40 13.13
N ARG A 329 -3.82 48.33 14.03
CA ARG A 329 -5.26 48.40 13.72
C ARG A 329 -5.80 49.79 13.31
N ASP A 330 -4.95 50.79 13.12
CA ASP A 330 -5.38 52.14 12.65
C ASP A 330 -5.62 52.22 11.12
N GLU A 331 -5.19 51.24 10.32
CA GLU A 331 -5.59 51.15 8.91
C GLU A 331 -6.79 50.21 8.73
N LYS A 332 -7.98 50.81 8.56
CA LYS A 332 -9.24 50.11 8.29
C LYS A 332 -9.16 49.31 6.98
N SER A 333 -8.99 47.99 7.09
CA SER A 333 -9.47 47.05 6.07
C SER A 333 -10.62 46.23 6.66
N ARG A 334 -11.67 46.00 5.85
CA ARG A 334 -12.92 45.33 6.25
C ARG A 334 -12.62 43.95 6.87
N GLU A 335 -13.20 43.69 8.03
CA GLU A 335 -13.02 42.47 8.86
C GLU A 335 -13.61 41.18 8.23
N ASP A 336 -14.18 41.22 7.02
CA ASP A 336 -14.88 40.08 6.40
C ASP A 336 -13.99 39.16 5.54
N ASN A 337 -12.67 39.37 5.51
CA ASN A 337 -11.77 38.47 4.80
C ASN A 337 -11.36 37.29 5.69
N ILE A 338 -12.10 36.19 5.55
CA ILE A 338 -11.72 34.81 5.95
C ILE A 338 -10.28 34.44 5.51
N PHE A 339 -9.71 35.15 4.54
CA PHE A 339 -8.35 35.03 4.03
C PHE A 339 -7.24 35.67 4.90
N THR A 340 -7.55 36.24 6.08
CA THR A 340 -6.54 36.81 7.01
C THR A 340 -6.06 35.85 8.11
N SER A 341 -6.42 34.57 8.02
CA SER A 341 -5.73 33.52 8.77
C SER A 341 -4.29 33.44 8.26
N LYS A 342 -3.28 33.60 9.13
CA LYS A 342 -1.88 33.35 8.71
C LYS A 342 -1.84 31.98 8.06
N GLU A 343 -1.42 31.88 6.80
CA GLU A 343 -1.06 30.57 6.23
C GLU A 343 -0.02 29.96 7.18
N GLN A 344 -0.37 28.82 7.78
CA GLN A 344 0.45 28.17 8.79
C GLN A 344 1.53 27.32 8.11
N PRO A 345 2.72 27.18 8.70
CA PRO A 345 3.75 26.29 8.19
C PRO A 345 3.22 24.87 7.99
N THR A 346 3.44 24.30 6.81
CA THR A 346 3.01 22.93 6.46
C THR A 346 4.18 22.00 6.21
N ARG A 347 3.96 20.71 6.53
CA ARG A 347 4.90 19.60 6.29
C ARG A 347 4.15 18.32 5.95
N GLY A 348 4.78 17.45 5.16
CA GLY A 348 4.38 16.05 5.06
C GLY A 348 4.41 15.37 6.44
N LEU A 349 3.51 14.43 6.70
CA LEU A 349 3.33 13.78 7.99
C LEU A 349 4.57 12.99 8.42
N ASP A 350 5.30 12.38 7.48
CA ASP A 350 6.59 11.71 7.66
C ASP A 350 7.61 12.62 8.35
N VAL A 351 7.67 13.88 7.93
CA VAL A 351 8.56 14.88 8.50
C VAL A 351 7.92 15.54 9.73
N ALA A 352 6.62 15.81 9.71
CA ALA A 352 5.92 16.54 10.77
C ALA A 352 5.91 15.79 12.10
N ILE A 353 5.75 14.47 12.09
CA ILE A 353 5.82 13.66 13.33
C ILE A 353 7.23 13.64 13.95
N ARG A 354 8.25 14.15 13.24
CA ARG A 354 9.60 14.41 13.75
C ARG A 354 9.75 15.87 14.19
N GLU A 355 9.53 16.79 13.27
CA GLU A 355 9.86 18.21 13.42
C GLU A 355 8.83 18.95 14.27
N TYR A 356 7.57 18.58 14.17
CA TYR A 356 6.45 19.23 14.87
C TYR A 356 5.96 18.43 16.06
N ALA A 357 6.54 17.25 16.34
CA ALA A 357 6.18 16.44 17.48
C ALA A 357 6.23 17.24 18.80
N PRO A 358 5.31 16.98 19.76
CA PRO A 358 5.30 17.67 21.04
C PRO A 358 6.66 17.58 21.75
N GLY A 359 7.20 18.72 22.16
CA GLY A 359 8.52 18.87 22.75
C GLY A 359 9.64 19.25 21.76
N ALA A 360 9.42 19.13 20.45
CA ALA A 360 10.35 19.60 19.43
C ALA A 360 10.38 21.14 19.35
N GLN A 361 11.51 21.68 18.92
CA GLN A 361 11.70 23.11 18.68
C GLN A 361 11.91 23.41 17.20
N ILE A 362 11.19 24.40 16.68
CA ILE A 362 11.12 24.77 15.27
C ILE A 362 11.49 26.23 15.10
N VAL A 363 12.34 26.53 14.12
CA VAL A 363 12.75 27.90 13.80
C VAL A 363 11.95 28.41 12.61
N ILE A 364 11.26 29.53 12.78
CA ILE A 364 10.46 30.18 11.74
C ILE A 364 10.72 31.68 11.82
N ASP A 365 11.17 32.28 10.72
CA ASP A 365 11.47 33.72 10.60
C ASP A 365 12.40 34.26 11.71
N GLY A 366 13.41 33.46 12.08
CA GLY A 366 14.38 33.80 13.13
C GLY A 366 13.88 33.63 14.57
N ARG A 367 12.64 33.21 14.78
CA ARG A 367 12.05 32.89 16.08
C ARG A 367 12.00 31.37 16.30
N VAL A 368 12.27 30.94 17.52
CA VAL A 368 12.20 29.54 17.97
C VAL A 368 10.87 29.31 18.68
N TYR A 369 10.12 28.33 18.17
CA TYR A 369 8.83 27.89 18.68
C TYR A 369 8.96 26.49 19.27
N ARG A 370 8.32 26.24 20.41
CA ARG A 370 8.18 24.89 20.98
C ARG A 370 6.81 24.31 20.63
N SER A 371 6.79 23.12 20.04
CA SER A 371 5.55 22.38 19.86
C SER A 371 5.05 21.89 21.21
N ALA A 372 3.82 22.26 21.58
CA ALA A 372 3.23 22.01 22.89
C ALA A 372 2.06 20.99 22.84
N GLY A 373 1.63 20.61 21.64
CA GLY A 373 0.47 19.74 21.49
C GLY A 373 0.11 19.43 20.04
N ILE A 374 -1.05 18.81 19.91
CA ILE A 374 -1.62 18.34 18.64
C ILE A 374 -2.90 19.13 18.40
N GLY A 375 -3.09 19.58 17.16
CA GLY A 375 -4.36 20.11 16.71
C GLY A 375 -5.40 19.00 16.77
N LEU A 376 -6.51 19.22 17.45
CA LEU A 376 -7.65 18.30 17.37
C LEU A 376 -8.50 18.72 16.17
N HIS A 377 -9.27 17.82 15.57
CA HIS A 377 -10.26 18.18 14.54
C HIS A 377 -11.34 19.10 15.14
N TRP A 378 -11.50 20.32 14.58
CA TRP A 378 -12.52 21.31 14.99
C TRP A 378 -13.26 21.74 13.72
N HIS A 379 -14.54 21.41 13.58
CA HIS A 379 -15.34 21.95 12.48
C HIS A 379 -15.62 23.45 12.63
N SER A 380 -15.71 24.13 11.49
CA SER A 380 -16.27 25.46 11.31
C SER A 380 -17.66 25.53 11.95
N GLY A 381 -17.74 26.17 13.12
CA GLY A 381 -18.93 26.21 13.96
C GLY A 381 -18.63 26.26 15.46
N GLY A 382 -17.38 26.03 15.88
CA GLY A 382 -16.96 26.25 17.27
C GLY A 382 -17.48 25.19 18.26
N ALA A 383 -17.88 24.02 17.78
CA ALA A 383 -18.15 22.87 18.63
C ALA A 383 -16.84 22.32 19.20
N ILE A 384 -16.75 22.29 20.53
CA ILE A 384 -15.63 21.70 21.29
C ILE A 384 -15.87 20.19 21.33
N ASN A 385 -14.85 19.38 20.99
CA ASN A 385 -14.79 17.90 21.05
C ASN A 385 -15.26 17.12 19.82
N GLU A 386 -14.50 17.15 18.73
CA GLU A 386 -14.56 16.07 17.74
C GLU A 386 -13.69 14.89 18.19
N ALA A 387 -14.19 13.67 18.00
CA ALA A 387 -13.50 12.47 18.44
C ALA A 387 -12.33 12.11 17.52
N GLN A 388 -11.19 11.81 18.14
CA GLN A 388 -9.97 11.49 17.40
C GLN A 388 -9.97 10.03 16.91
N LYS A 389 -9.39 9.80 15.71
CA LYS A 389 -9.15 8.45 15.17
C LYS A 389 -7.95 7.82 15.86
N PHE A 390 -8.19 6.65 16.46
CA PHE A 390 -7.12 5.82 16.99
C PHE A 390 -7.04 4.55 16.18
N ASP A 391 -5.82 4.17 15.83
CA ASP A 391 -5.48 2.92 15.17
C ASP A 391 -4.55 2.11 16.08
N ILE A 392 -4.29 0.85 15.72
CA ILE A 392 -3.37 -0.02 16.44
C ILE A 392 -2.27 -0.44 15.48
N ALA A 393 -1.05 0.05 15.71
CA ALA A 393 0.13 -0.47 15.03
C ALA A 393 0.65 -1.69 15.80
N TRP A 394 0.93 -2.77 15.08
CA TRP A 394 1.30 -4.04 15.69
C TRP A 394 2.49 -4.71 14.99
N ARG A 395 3.19 -5.56 15.73
CA ARG A 395 4.27 -6.43 15.22
C ARG A 395 4.05 -7.85 15.67
N CYS A 396 4.20 -8.80 14.76
CA CYS A 396 4.10 -10.22 15.06
C CYS A 396 5.43 -10.76 15.58
N THR A 397 5.44 -11.33 16.78
CA THR A 397 6.62 -12.01 17.35
C THR A 397 6.88 -13.38 16.74
N HIS A 398 5.88 -13.96 16.06
CA HIS A 398 5.97 -15.30 15.48
C HIS A 398 6.64 -15.30 14.09
N CYS A 399 6.22 -14.42 13.17
CA CYS A 399 6.79 -14.36 11.81
C CYS A 399 7.56 -13.06 11.49
N GLY A 400 7.48 -12.03 12.34
CA GLY A 400 8.11 -10.73 12.12
C GLY A 400 7.30 -9.74 11.26
N THR A 401 6.16 -10.15 10.69
CA THR A 401 5.26 -9.25 9.96
C THR A 401 4.73 -8.13 10.86
N THR A 402 4.68 -6.92 10.34
CA THR A 402 4.06 -5.75 10.97
C THR A 402 2.77 -5.38 10.26
N GLY A 403 1.90 -4.63 10.93
CA GLY A 403 0.72 -4.06 10.30
C GLY A 403 0.06 -2.98 11.13
N VAL A 404 -0.97 -2.38 10.56
CA VAL A 404 -1.83 -1.38 11.21
C VAL A 404 -3.28 -1.86 11.11
N THR A 405 -3.95 -1.91 12.25
CA THR A 405 -5.39 -2.16 12.34
C THR A 405 -6.08 -0.82 12.56
N GLU A 406 -6.92 -0.42 11.61
CA GLU A 406 -7.71 0.81 11.74
C GLU A 406 -8.84 0.65 12.75
N ASN A 407 -9.28 1.77 13.33
CA ASN A 407 -10.43 1.81 14.24
C ASN A 407 -10.20 0.94 15.48
N ALA A 408 -9.33 1.42 16.36
CA ALA A 408 -8.85 0.68 17.53
C ALA A 408 -9.99 0.19 18.45
N TYR A 409 -11.15 0.86 18.50
CA TYR A 409 -12.22 0.47 19.41
C TYR A 409 -13.07 -0.66 18.83
N SER A 410 -13.41 -0.64 17.53
CA SER A 410 -14.11 -1.75 16.89
C SER A 410 -13.23 -2.99 16.68
N ASN A 411 -11.93 -2.79 16.44
CA ASN A 411 -11.04 -3.84 15.94
C ASN A 411 -9.88 -4.22 16.89
N SER A 412 -9.99 -3.94 18.20
CA SER A 412 -8.92 -4.28 19.18
C SER A 412 -8.95 -5.71 19.72
N SER A 413 -10.12 -6.35 19.72
CA SER A 413 -10.28 -7.72 20.19
C SER A 413 -9.69 -8.71 19.18
N ASN A 414 -8.89 -9.66 19.65
CA ASN A 414 -8.35 -10.76 18.83
C ASN A 414 -7.55 -10.33 17.57
N ILE A 415 -6.72 -9.28 17.66
CA ILE A 415 -5.80 -8.92 16.56
C ILE A 415 -4.87 -10.11 16.27
N ARG A 416 -4.93 -10.60 15.03
CA ARG A 416 -4.10 -11.69 14.52
C ARG A 416 -3.20 -11.19 13.40
N CYS A 417 -2.04 -11.81 13.27
CA CYS A 417 -1.11 -11.50 12.18
C CYS A 417 -1.74 -11.82 10.82
N THR A 418 -1.68 -10.88 9.88
CA THR A 418 -2.18 -11.05 8.51
C THR A 418 -1.50 -12.16 7.72
N ARG A 419 -0.29 -12.57 8.12
CA ARG A 419 0.48 -13.60 7.42
C ARG A 419 0.44 -14.97 8.08
N CYS A 420 0.66 -15.04 9.39
CA CYS A 420 0.76 -16.32 10.11
C CYS A 420 -0.42 -16.61 11.03
N ALA A 421 -1.42 -15.72 11.08
CA ALA A 421 -2.62 -15.83 11.90
C ALA A 421 -2.41 -15.89 13.43
N SER A 422 -1.17 -15.84 13.91
CA SER A 422 -0.87 -15.86 15.35
C SER A 422 -1.45 -14.62 16.05
N PRO A 423 -1.98 -14.76 17.27
CA PRO A 423 -2.47 -13.62 18.04
C PRO A 423 -1.33 -12.66 18.35
N ILE A 424 -1.57 -11.37 18.19
CA ILE A 424 -0.55 -10.35 18.48
C ILE A 424 -0.52 -10.05 19.97
N HIS A 425 0.64 -10.17 20.60
CA HIS A 425 0.81 -9.89 22.03
C HIS A 425 0.53 -8.41 22.37
N ALA A 426 -0.05 -8.13 23.53
CA ALA A 426 -0.45 -6.77 23.93
C ALA A 426 0.74 -5.79 23.97
N SER A 427 1.93 -6.26 24.36
CA SER A 427 3.17 -5.44 24.38
C SER A 427 3.64 -4.99 23.00
N GLU A 428 3.21 -5.67 21.94
CA GLU A 428 3.56 -5.34 20.56
C GLU A 428 2.49 -4.50 19.88
N ARG A 429 1.42 -4.13 20.60
CA ARG A 429 0.34 -3.27 20.13
C ARG A 429 0.59 -1.85 20.64
N LYS A 430 0.73 -0.90 19.73
CA LYS A 430 0.84 0.53 20.03
C LYS A 430 -0.46 1.20 19.63
N LEU A 431 -1.08 1.93 20.55
CA LEU A 431 -2.21 2.78 20.22
C LEU A 431 -1.70 4.03 19.52
N VAL A 432 -2.17 4.27 18.30
CA VAL A 432 -1.66 5.31 17.43
C VAL A 432 -2.73 6.36 17.18
N LEU A 433 -2.33 7.63 17.20
CA LEU A 433 -3.11 8.77 16.75
C LEU A 433 -2.45 9.36 15.50
N ARG A 434 -3.22 9.50 14.42
CA ARG A 434 -2.83 10.33 13.28
C ARG A 434 -3.06 11.80 13.63
N PRO A 435 -2.01 12.63 13.73
CA PRO A 435 -2.20 14.05 14.06
C PRO A 435 -2.89 14.77 12.90
N SER A 436 -3.84 15.65 13.21
CA SER A 436 -4.48 16.52 12.20
C SER A 436 -3.72 17.84 11.99
N GLY A 437 -2.85 18.17 12.93
CA GLY A 437 -2.00 19.35 12.98
C GLY A 437 -1.21 19.35 14.28
N PHE A 438 -0.32 20.32 14.44
CA PHE A 438 0.45 20.55 15.66
C PHE A 438 0.23 21.99 16.13
N VAL A 439 0.45 22.25 17.41
CA VAL A 439 0.18 23.58 17.99
C VAL A 439 1.27 23.99 18.98
N THR A 440 1.64 25.27 18.94
CA THR A 440 2.47 25.93 19.95
C THR A 440 1.59 26.43 21.11
N ASP A 441 2.14 26.60 22.30
CA ASP A 441 1.42 27.25 23.40
C ASP A 441 1.34 28.76 23.11
N PHE A 442 0.12 29.30 22.98
CA PHE A 442 -0.13 30.70 22.59
C PHE A 442 0.62 31.73 23.47
N TYR A 443 0.94 31.36 24.70
CA TYR A 443 1.53 32.27 25.68
C TYR A 443 2.97 31.91 26.05
N GLU A 444 3.53 30.86 25.46
CA GLU A 444 4.95 30.57 25.58
C GLU A 444 5.71 31.59 24.71
N PRO A 445 6.65 32.37 25.29
CA PRO A 445 7.38 33.39 24.54
C PRO A 445 8.29 32.73 23.51
N THR A 446 8.51 33.41 22.38
CA THR A 446 9.50 32.94 21.40
C THR A 446 10.90 33.37 21.81
N THR A 447 11.91 32.58 21.45
CA THR A 447 13.32 32.93 21.65
C THR A 447 14.03 33.05 20.31
N ASN A 448 15.18 33.73 20.26
CA ASN A 448 16.04 33.73 19.07
C ASN A 448 17.31 32.88 19.30
N ASP A 449 17.30 32.06 20.34
CA ASP A 449 18.45 31.23 20.72
C ASP A 449 18.45 29.91 19.95
N LEU A 450 19.38 29.79 19.00
CA LEU A 450 19.55 28.62 18.16
C LEU A 450 20.51 27.58 18.77
N SER A 451 21.10 27.86 19.94
CA SER A 451 22.19 27.03 20.50
C SER A 451 21.72 25.67 21.05
N ALA A 452 20.43 25.51 21.37
CA ALA A 452 19.90 24.32 22.04
C ALA A 452 18.60 23.79 21.40
N GLN A 453 18.57 23.66 20.07
CA GLN A 453 17.38 23.14 19.38
C GLN A 453 17.12 21.67 19.71
N LYS A 454 15.96 21.38 20.30
CA LYS A 454 15.52 20.02 20.64
C LYS A 454 14.79 19.33 19.47
N PHE A 455 15.23 18.12 19.14
CA PHE A 455 14.60 17.25 18.14
C PHE A 455 14.07 15.98 18.79
N ILE A 456 12.98 15.42 18.25
CA ILE A 456 12.46 14.11 18.65
C ILE A 456 13.00 13.05 17.69
N LYS A 457 13.55 11.96 18.24
CA LYS A 457 14.06 10.82 17.46
C LYS A 457 12.94 10.18 16.65
N VAL A 458 13.20 9.86 15.39
CA VAL A 458 12.28 9.11 14.54
C VAL A 458 12.50 7.62 14.72
N ALA A 459 11.42 6.88 14.87
CA ALA A 459 11.49 5.43 14.85
C ALA A 459 11.55 4.93 13.39
N PRO A 460 12.34 3.89 13.09
CA PRO A 460 12.38 3.30 11.76
C PRO A 460 10.97 2.97 11.24
N PRO A 461 10.66 3.27 9.97
CA PRO A 461 9.36 2.96 9.40
C PRO A 461 9.13 1.44 9.39
N ARG A 462 7.90 1.02 9.68
CA ARG A 462 7.50 -0.38 9.58
C ARG A 462 6.88 -0.63 8.22
N ILE A 463 7.49 -1.50 7.42
CA ILE A 463 7.09 -1.74 6.04
C ILE A 463 6.45 -3.12 5.95
N GLN A 464 5.24 -3.15 5.42
CA GLN A 464 4.49 -4.36 5.11
C GLN A 464 4.33 -4.47 3.61
N LEU A 465 4.49 -5.68 3.08
CA LEU A 465 4.18 -6.00 1.70
C LEU A 465 3.28 -7.24 1.66
N ASP A 466 2.23 -7.15 0.86
CA ASP A 466 1.49 -8.29 0.32
C ASP A 466 1.69 -8.27 -1.20
N GLY A 467 2.45 -9.23 -1.73
CA GLY A 467 3.02 -9.14 -3.07
C GLY A 467 3.50 -10.48 -3.62
N GLU A 468 4.02 -10.43 -4.85
CA GLU A 468 4.55 -11.59 -5.57
C GLU A 468 5.95 -11.94 -5.08
N THR A 469 6.25 -13.23 -4.93
CA THR A 469 7.59 -13.74 -4.62
C THR A 469 8.26 -14.25 -5.89
N LEU A 470 9.48 -13.82 -6.20
CA LEU A 470 10.22 -14.24 -7.39
C LEU A 470 11.64 -14.67 -7.03
N ALA A 471 12.02 -15.89 -7.40
CA ALA A 471 13.40 -16.36 -7.25
C ALA A 471 14.39 -15.50 -8.05
N LEU A 472 15.58 -15.27 -7.50
CA LEU A 472 16.71 -14.73 -8.25
C LEU A 472 17.14 -15.70 -9.37
N PRO A 473 17.95 -15.27 -10.36
CA PRO A 473 18.38 -16.12 -11.49
C PRO A 473 18.89 -17.49 -11.05
N ASP A 474 19.73 -17.54 -10.02
CA ASP A 474 20.02 -18.75 -9.25
C ASP A 474 19.24 -18.69 -7.93
N SER A 475 18.31 -19.63 -7.72
CA SER A 475 17.47 -19.67 -6.52
C SER A 475 18.26 -19.89 -5.23
N ARG A 476 19.53 -20.32 -5.32
CA ARG A 476 20.44 -20.39 -4.16
C ARG A 476 20.83 -19.02 -3.62
N CYS A 477 20.72 -17.95 -4.43
CA CYS A 477 20.97 -16.58 -4.01
C CYS A 477 19.81 -15.97 -3.20
N GLY A 478 18.65 -16.63 -3.18
CA GLY A 478 17.43 -16.15 -2.52
C GLY A 478 16.38 -15.64 -3.51
N HIS A 479 15.52 -14.74 -3.05
CA HIS A 479 14.34 -14.28 -3.78
C HIS A 479 14.02 -12.81 -3.50
N LEU A 480 13.09 -12.29 -4.29
CA LEU A 480 12.52 -10.96 -4.20
C LEU A 480 11.05 -11.09 -3.78
N ASN A 481 10.55 -10.15 -2.98
CA ASN A 481 9.10 -9.93 -2.87
C ASN A 481 8.80 -8.54 -3.40
N PHE A 482 7.77 -8.37 -4.21
CA PHE A 482 7.41 -7.04 -4.69
C PHE A 482 5.92 -6.87 -4.91
N GLY A 483 5.43 -5.64 -4.85
CA GLY A 483 4.03 -5.37 -5.13
C GLY A 483 3.65 -3.91 -4.99
N HIS A 484 2.45 -3.62 -5.48
CA HIS A 484 1.84 -2.29 -5.46
C HIS A 484 0.99 -2.00 -4.21
N ASN A 485 0.77 -3.05 -3.41
CA ASN A 485 -0.03 -3.03 -2.19
C ASN A 485 0.86 -3.05 -0.94
N GLY A 486 2.03 -2.41 -1.01
CA GLY A 486 2.86 -2.16 0.15
C GLY A 486 2.25 -1.10 1.05
N SER A 487 2.57 -1.14 2.34
CA SER A 487 2.16 -0.16 3.33
C SER A 487 3.34 0.21 4.21
N VAL A 488 3.57 1.51 4.39
CA VAL A 488 4.65 2.05 5.22
C VAL A 488 4.03 2.79 6.39
N PHE A 489 4.34 2.35 7.60
CA PHE A 489 3.90 2.97 8.83
C PHE A 489 5.02 3.79 9.46
N TYR A 490 4.82 5.11 9.47
CA TYR A 490 5.69 6.08 10.13
C TYR A 490 5.17 6.38 11.52
N HIS A 491 6.08 6.49 12.49
CA HIS A 491 5.68 6.83 13.85
C HIS A 491 6.74 7.54 14.66
N SER A 492 6.26 8.27 15.65
CA SER A 492 7.03 8.87 16.73
C SER A 492 6.48 8.39 18.07
N SER A 493 7.40 7.97 18.94
CA SER A 493 7.08 7.46 20.27
C SER A 493 7.57 8.38 21.39
N GLY A 494 7.80 9.66 21.08
CA GLY A 494 8.31 10.62 22.05
C GLY A 494 9.79 10.43 22.35
N GLU A 495 10.32 11.31 23.20
CA GLU A 495 11.75 11.38 23.57
C GLU A 495 12.31 10.09 24.20
N HIS A 496 11.45 9.35 24.91
CA HIS A 496 11.83 8.13 25.63
C HIS A 496 11.21 6.87 25.03
N GLU A 497 10.69 6.93 23.81
CA GLU A 497 10.08 5.82 23.07
C GLU A 497 8.84 5.15 23.72
N ASN A 498 8.32 5.71 24.82
CA ASN A 498 7.15 5.24 25.59
C ASN A 498 5.82 5.89 25.16
N GLY A 499 5.81 6.71 24.10
CA GLY A 499 4.66 7.45 23.60
C GLY A 499 4.50 8.83 24.26
N TYR A 500 3.31 9.41 24.11
CA TYR A 500 2.91 10.73 24.60
C TYR A 500 1.74 10.62 25.57
N ALA A 501 1.72 11.51 26.55
CA ALA A 501 0.51 11.86 27.28
C ALA A 501 -0.21 12.97 26.50
N LEU A 502 -1.47 12.74 26.10
CA LEU A 502 -2.26 13.69 25.31
C LEU A 502 -3.59 14.00 26.02
N CYS A 503 -3.88 15.29 26.19
CA CYS A 503 -5.19 15.73 26.64
C CYS A 503 -6.16 15.83 25.46
N LEU A 504 -7.20 14.98 25.44
CA LEU A 504 -8.21 14.97 24.39
C LEU A 504 -9.20 16.15 24.47
N ALA A 505 -9.17 16.94 25.56
CA ALA A 505 -10.02 18.11 25.72
C ALA A 505 -9.39 19.39 25.15
N CYS A 506 -8.06 19.53 25.24
CA CYS A 506 -7.37 20.76 24.82
C CYS A 506 -6.26 20.56 23.79
N GLY A 507 -5.85 19.33 23.49
CA GLY A 507 -4.80 19.00 22.53
C GLY A 507 -3.37 19.08 23.09
N ARG A 508 -3.18 19.48 24.35
CA ARG A 508 -1.83 19.55 24.97
C ARG A 508 -1.22 18.16 25.07
N ALA A 509 0.04 18.04 24.68
CA ALA A 509 0.75 16.77 24.69
C ALA A 509 2.22 16.91 25.14
N GLU A 510 2.74 15.87 25.78
CA GLU A 510 4.13 15.80 26.23
C GLU A 510 4.62 14.35 26.21
N SER A 511 5.93 14.14 26.03
CA SER A 511 6.51 12.79 26.02
C SER A 511 6.30 12.12 27.39
N MET A 512 5.97 10.83 27.37
CA MET A 512 5.96 9.98 28.57
C MET A 512 7.37 9.94 29.18
N THR A 513 7.49 9.78 30.49
CA THR A 513 8.81 9.71 31.16
C THR A 513 9.59 8.47 30.74
N GLN A 514 10.89 8.43 31.09
CA GLN A 514 11.74 7.24 30.87
C GLN A 514 11.18 5.97 31.54
N SER A 515 10.48 6.12 32.68
CA SER A 515 9.80 5.02 33.38
C SER A 515 8.44 4.63 32.77
N GLY A 516 7.98 5.33 31.72
CA GLY A 516 6.67 5.09 31.10
C GLY A 516 5.50 5.68 31.87
N GLU A 517 5.74 6.68 32.74
CA GLU A 517 4.71 7.38 33.50
C GLU A 517 4.26 8.67 32.81
N VAL A 518 3.06 9.14 33.18
CA VAL A 518 2.54 10.44 32.71
C VAL A 518 3.36 11.57 33.35
N PRO A 519 3.88 12.53 32.55
CA PRO A 519 4.66 13.65 33.08
C PRO A 519 3.85 14.50 34.07
N ALA A 520 4.55 15.08 35.04
CA ALA A 520 3.93 15.80 36.16
C ALA A 520 3.02 16.97 35.73
N SER A 521 3.32 17.56 34.57
CA SER A 521 2.60 18.65 33.90
C SER A 521 1.23 18.25 33.32
N LEU A 522 1.02 16.96 33.04
CA LEU A 522 -0.18 16.42 32.39
C LEU A 522 -0.84 15.27 33.17
N ARG A 523 -0.58 15.15 34.48
CA ARG A 523 -1.26 14.11 35.26
C ARG A 523 -2.80 14.28 35.26
N PRO A 524 -3.59 13.21 35.17
CA PRO A 524 -5.05 13.32 35.07
C PRO A 524 -5.76 14.00 36.26
N ASP A 525 -5.12 13.97 37.44
CA ASP A 525 -5.57 14.59 38.69
C ASP A 525 -5.15 16.06 38.82
N LYS A 526 -4.33 16.58 37.89
CA LYS A 526 -3.78 17.93 37.93
C LYS A 526 -4.32 18.81 36.82
N GLN A 527 -4.65 20.04 37.18
CA GLN A 527 -4.98 21.07 36.22
C GLN A 527 -3.77 21.50 35.41
N HIS A 528 -3.97 21.71 34.11
CA HIS A 528 -2.95 22.23 33.19
C HIS A 528 -3.52 23.32 32.30
N ARG A 529 -2.63 24.04 31.62
CA ARG A 529 -2.99 25.13 30.72
C ARG A 529 -3.30 24.59 29.32
N PRO A 530 -4.45 24.94 28.71
CA PRO A 530 -4.72 24.65 27.29
C PRO A 530 -3.69 25.28 26.34
N VAL A 531 -3.51 24.69 25.15
CA VAL A 531 -2.60 25.18 24.10
C VAL A 531 -3.19 26.31 23.23
N GLY A 532 -4.52 26.49 23.19
CA GLY A 532 -5.20 27.40 22.24
C GLY A 532 -5.57 28.81 22.76
N GLY A 533 -5.38 29.82 21.89
CA GLY A 533 -5.69 31.24 22.12
C GLY A 533 -6.65 31.85 21.07
N THR A 534 -7.95 31.82 21.40
CA THR A 534 -9.00 32.77 20.95
C THR A 534 -10.20 32.78 21.93
N LYS A 535 -10.37 31.72 22.74
CA LYS A 535 -11.32 31.67 23.89
C LYS A 535 -10.69 31.20 25.22
N GLY A 536 -9.37 31.30 25.37
CA GLY A 536 -8.66 30.95 26.62
C GLY A 536 -8.17 32.21 27.32
N SER A 537 -8.81 32.59 28.42
CA SER A 537 -8.51 33.80 29.21
C SER A 537 -7.20 33.66 29.99
N HIS A 538 -6.46 34.77 30.07
CA HIS A 538 -5.11 34.96 30.63
C HIS A 538 -4.97 34.64 32.15
N LYS A 539 -5.97 34.04 32.81
CA LYS A 539 -6.05 33.98 34.29
C LYS A 539 -6.36 32.62 34.92
N GLU A 540 -6.76 31.58 34.19
CA GLU A 540 -7.15 30.32 34.84
C GLU A 540 -6.46 29.06 34.27
N LYS A 541 -6.11 28.12 35.16
CA LYS A 541 -5.54 26.78 34.88
C LYS A 541 -6.61 25.83 34.30
N THR A 542 -7.34 26.24 33.27
CA THR A 542 -8.66 25.66 32.98
C THR A 542 -8.64 24.52 31.98
N CYS A 543 -7.80 23.52 32.21
CA CYS A 543 -8.09 22.15 31.78
C CYS A 543 -7.94 21.22 32.98
N LEU A 544 -9.00 20.47 33.32
CA LEU A 544 -9.04 19.62 34.51
C LEU A 544 -8.10 18.40 34.44
N GLY A 545 -7.51 18.08 33.28
CA GLY A 545 -6.65 16.91 33.14
C GLY A 545 -7.39 15.58 32.98
N THR A 546 -8.69 15.53 33.30
CA THR A 546 -9.49 14.28 33.31
C THR A 546 -9.57 13.55 31.97
N SER A 547 -9.31 14.23 30.85
CA SER A 547 -9.28 13.64 29.50
C SER A 547 -7.86 13.37 28.99
N VAL A 548 -6.86 13.30 29.88
CA VAL A 548 -5.50 12.88 29.50
C VAL A 548 -5.45 11.38 29.30
N LYS A 549 -4.95 10.97 28.14
CA LYS A 549 -4.69 9.59 27.78
C LYS A 549 -3.19 9.37 27.65
N ALA A 550 -2.68 8.32 28.30
CA ALA A 550 -1.27 7.97 28.34
C ALA A 550 -0.90 6.98 27.23
N GLY A 551 0.40 6.91 26.88
CA GLY A 551 0.94 5.90 25.97
C GLY A 551 0.40 5.98 24.54
N ILE A 552 0.05 7.19 24.07
CA ILE A 552 -0.38 7.40 22.68
C ILE A 552 0.85 7.61 21.80
N HIS A 553 0.95 6.88 20.71
CA HIS A 553 1.99 7.09 19.70
C HIS A 553 1.45 7.96 18.56
N LEU A 554 2.29 8.79 17.97
CA LEU A 554 1.91 9.56 16.79
C LEU A 554 2.34 8.78 15.57
N GLY A 555 1.45 8.60 14.61
CA GLY A 555 1.81 7.85 13.42
C GLY A 555 0.74 7.85 12.36
N TYR A 556 1.16 7.49 11.16
CA TYR A 556 0.28 7.31 10.02
C TYR A 556 0.86 6.22 9.13
N HIS A 557 -0.01 5.58 8.35
CA HIS A 557 0.41 4.64 7.32
C HIS A 557 0.00 5.15 5.95
N THR A 558 0.80 4.84 4.95
CA THR A 558 0.51 5.15 3.54
C THR A 558 0.75 3.92 2.68
N ALA A 559 -0.11 3.72 1.68
CA ALA A 559 0.07 2.66 0.70
C ALA A 559 1.10 3.10 -0.34
N THR A 560 2.03 2.23 -0.71
CA THR A 560 3.08 2.53 -1.68
C THR A 560 3.60 1.27 -2.36
N ASP A 561 4.45 1.46 -3.35
CA ASP A 561 5.16 0.37 -4.01
C ASP A 561 6.35 -0.07 -3.16
N VAL A 562 6.51 -1.38 -2.94
CA VAL A 562 7.56 -1.96 -2.10
C VAL A 562 8.28 -3.07 -2.86
N LEU A 563 9.61 -3.10 -2.72
CA LEU A 563 10.50 -4.14 -3.21
C LEU A 563 11.34 -4.67 -2.04
N GLU A 564 11.25 -5.96 -1.76
CA GLU A 564 12.02 -6.66 -0.75
C GLU A 564 13.05 -7.60 -1.39
N PHE A 565 14.25 -7.68 -0.81
CA PHE A 565 15.27 -8.67 -1.14
C PHE A 565 15.49 -9.58 0.07
N VAL A 566 15.42 -10.89 -0.16
CA VAL A 566 15.72 -11.92 0.83
C VAL A 566 16.90 -12.73 0.32
N LEU A 567 18.10 -12.39 0.81
CA LEU A 567 19.35 -12.89 0.24
C LEU A 567 19.91 -14.08 1.01
N ARG A 568 20.50 -15.00 0.24
CA ARG A 568 21.11 -16.23 0.72
C ARG A 568 22.47 -16.41 0.06
N SER A 569 23.46 -16.88 0.81
CA SER A 569 24.76 -17.25 0.26
C SER A 569 24.62 -18.51 -0.58
N PRO A 570 24.90 -18.49 -1.90
CA PRO A 570 24.83 -19.69 -2.73
C PRO A 570 25.93 -20.70 -2.40
N ALA A 571 27.03 -20.26 -1.76
CA ALA A 571 28.15 -21.11 -1.36
C ALA A 571 27.85 -21.92 -0.09
N THR A 572 27.27 -21.29 0.95
CA THR A 572 27.01 -21.94 2.25
C THR A 572 25.55 -22.38 2.42
N GLY A 573 24.63 -21.79 1.65
CA GLY A 573 23.20 -21.98 1.83
C GLY A 573 22.64 -21.29 3.09
N GLU A 574 23.37 -20.35 3.69
CA GLU A 574 22.92 -19.58 4.84
C GLU A 574 22.24 -18.27 4.41
N TRP A 575 21.19 -17.88 5.12
CA TRP A 575 20.53 -16.59 4.95
C TRP A 575 21.28 -15.52 5.73
N LEU A 576 21.16 -14.25 5.35
CA LEU A 576 21.51 -13.16 6.25
C LEU A 576 20.64 -13.29 7.51
N SER A 577 21.26 -13.49 8.67
CA SER A 577 20.56 -13.84 9.92
C SER A 577 20.12 -12.60 10.72
N ASP A 578 19.77 -12.79 11.99
CA ASP A 578 19.55 -11.72 12.98
C ASP A 578 20.82 -11.32 13.74
N SER A 579 22.00 -11.80 13.31
CA SER A 579 23.27 -11.34 13.83
C SER A 579 23.47 -9.84 13.58
N GLN A 580 24.18 -9.17 14.48
CA GLN A 580 24.45 -7.73 14.34
C GLN A 580 25.23 -7.44 13.04
N GLU A 581 26.18 -8.30 12.65
CA GLU A 581 26.93 -8.16 11.40
C GLU A 581 26.03 -8.32 10.17
N ASP A 582 25.18 -9.34 10.12
CA ASP A 582 24.25 -9.54 8.98
C ASP A 582 23.21 -8.41 8.88
N GLY A 583 22.77 -7.86 10.02
CA GLY A 583 21.91 -6.69 10.06
C GLY A 583 22.57 -5.47 9.43
N ILE A 584 23.85 -5.21 9.73
CA ILE A 584 24.64 -4.15 9.10
C ILE A 584 24.81 -4.42 7.60
N ILE A 585 25.09 -5.67 7.20
CA ILE A 585 25.21 -6.06 5.79
C ILE A 585 23.89 -5.80 5.04
N ALA A 586 22.75 -6.19 5.61
CA ALA A 586 21.43 -5.97 5.03
C ALA A 586 21.13 -4.48 4.86
N THR A 587 21.37 -3.65 5.88
CA THR A 587 21.16 -2.20 5.81
C THR A 587 22.10 -1.55 4.78
N THR A 588 23.36 -1.97 4.73
CA THR A 588 24.34 -1.48 3.74
C THR A 588 23.93 -1.80 2.31
N LEU A 589 23.41 -3.02 2.06
CA LEU A 589 22.86 -3.40 0.75
C LEU A 589 21.59 -2.61 0.42
N ALA A 590 20.72 -2.33 1.39
CA ALA A 590 19.52 -1.52 1.20
C ALA A 590 19.87 -0.12 0.65
N VAL A 591 20.84 0.55 1.27
CA VAL A 591 21.31 1.88 0.85
C VAL A 591 21.97 1.80 -0.53
N ALA A 592 22.85 0.82 -0.76
CA ALA A 592 23.53 0.64 -2.04
C ALA A 592 22.56 0.36 -3.20
N LEU A 593 21.52 -0.44 -2.97
CA LEU A 593 20.49 -0.75 -3.95
C LEU A 593 19.60 0.46 -4.25
N ARG A 594 19.15 1.18 -3.22
CA ARG A 594 18.38 2.43 -3.40
C ARG A 594 19.14 3.42 -4.28
N ASP A 595 20.41 3.65 -3.97
CA ASP A 595 21.25 4.60 -4.69
C ASP A 595 21.54 4.11 -6.12
N ALA A 596 21.68 2.80 -6.34
CA ALA A 596 21.84 2.23 -7.68
C ALA A 596 20.56 2.42 -8.54
N ILE A 597 19.38 2.21 -7.95
CA ILE A 597 18.10 2.46 -8.62
C ILE A 597 17.97 3.94 -8.99
N ALA A 598 18.25 4.84 -8.04
CA ALA A 598 18.15 6.28 -8.22
C ALA A 598 19.03 6.78 -9.38
N ASP A 599 20.28 6.34 -9.43
CA ASP A 599 21.22 6.67 -10.50
C ASP A 599 20.75 6.15 -11.88
N GLU A 600 20.18 4.94 -11.93
CA GLU A 600 19.73 4.31 -13.18
C GLU A 600 18.51 5.03 -13.77
N ILE A 601 17.56 5.45 -12.93
CA ILE A 601 16.34 6.15 -13.38
C ILE A 601 16.50 7.67 -13.44
N GLY A 602 17.59 8.22 -12.88
CA GLY A 602 17.90 9.65 -12.90
C GLY A 602 17.06 10.49 -11.93
N VAL A 603 16.71 9.94 -10.77
CA VAL A 603 15.98 10.67 -9.70
C VAL A 603 16.84 10.81 -8.44
N ALA A 604 16.44 11.68 -7.50
CA ALA A 604 17.11 11.77 -6.22
C ALA A 604 16.86 10.51 -5.37
N SER A 605 17.89 10.00 -4.67
CA SER A 605 17.74 8.85 -3.76
C SER A 605 16.70 9.07 -2.67
N THR A 606 16.44 10.33 -2.30
CA THR A 606 15.41 10.75 -1.32
C THR A 606 13.98 10.47 -1.77
N GLU A 607 13.73 10.21 -3.06
CA GLU A 607 12.41 9.80 -3.57
C GLU A 607 12.04 8.37 -3.15
N MET A 608 13.02 7.60 -2.64
CA MET A 608 12.86 6.23 -2.18
C MET A 608 13.34 6.09 -0.73
N GLY A 609 12.57 5.38 0.08
CA GLY A 609 12.98 4.98 1.41
C GLY A 609 13.58 3.58 1.43
N PHE A 610 14.23 3.26 2.55
CA PHE A 610 14.77 1.93 2.80
C PHE A 610 14.47 1.51 4.24
N GLY A 611 14.56 0.21 4.50
CA GLY A 611 14.45 -0.40 5.81
C GLY A 611 14.90 -1.85 5.80
N THR A 612 15.01 -2.42 6.99
CA THR A 612 15.27 -3.85 7.17
C THR A 612 14.31 -4.41 8.22
N ARG A 613 13.87 -5.65 8.03
CA ARG A 613 13.12 -6.37 9.06
C ARG A 613 13.63 -7.79 9.22
N LEU A 614 13.42 -8.34 10.41
CA LEU A 614 13.59 -9.77 10.63
C LEU A 614 12.31 -10.50 10.24
N GLU A 615 12.50 -11.62 9.55
CA GLU A 615 11.47 -12.57 9.21
C GLU A 615 11.82 -13.91 9.84
N ARG A 616 10.84 -14.55 10.47
CA ARG A 616 10.98 -15.92 10.96
C ARG A 616 10.16 -16.85 10.09
N ASP A 617 10.85 -17.79 9.46
CA ASP A 617 10.18 -18.83 8.69
C ASP A 617 9.43 -19.77 9.63
N ILE A 618 8.15 -20.01 9.36
CA ILE A 618 7.26 -20.75 10.26
C ILE A 618 7.60 -22.24 10.28
N GLY A 619 7.97 -22.80 9.13
CA GLY A 619 8.26 -24.23 9.01
C GLY A 619 9.60 -24.61 9.62
N SER A 620 10.65 -23.84 9.32
CA SER A 620 12.03 -24.12 9.75
C SER A 620 12.43 -23.41 11.05
N GLY A 621 11.68 -22.40 11.49
CA GLY A 621 12.00 -21.56 12.65
C GLY A 621 13.19 -20.61 12.46
N ARG A 622 13.85 -20.66 11.30
CA ARG A 622 15.04 -19.85 10.98
C ARG A 622 14.66 -18.38 10.86
N VAL A 623 15.53 -17.51 11.37
CA VAL A 623 15.41 -16.06 11.25
C VAL A 623 16.26 -15.59 10.08
N ARG A 624 15.72 -14.68 9.29
CA ARG A 624 16.43 -14.04 8.17
C ARG A 624 16.12 -12.55 8.08
N SER A 625 17.10 -11.79 7.61
CA SER A 625 16.98 -10.37 7.32
C SER A 625 16.34 -10.16 5.95
N VAL A 626 15.37 -9.27 5.91
CA VAL A 626 14.66 -8.83 4.70
C VAL A 626 15.03 -7.37 4.46
N ILE A 627 15.65 -7.10 3.31
CA ILE A 627 15.99 -5.76 2.86
C ILE A 627 14.75 -5.18 2.18
N GLN A 628 14.33 -3.97 2.53
CA GLN A 628 13.09 -3.37 2.04
C GLN A 628 13.38 -1.99 1.42
N LEU A 629 12.91 -1.78 0.20
CA LEU A 629 12.92 -0.51 -0.53
C LEU A 629 11.48 -0.10 -0.86
N PHE A 630 11.18 1.19 -0.79
CA PHE A 630 9.83 1.66 -1.08
C PHE A 630 9.81 3.08 -1.65
N ASP A 631 8.76 3.43 -2.38
CA ASP A 631 8.56 4.80 -2.86
C ASP A 631 8.08 5.70 -1.72
N GLN A 632 8.67 6.89 -1.56
CA GLN A 632 8.25 7.87 -0.55
C GLN A 632 6.89 8.49 -0.86
N VAL A 633 6.53 8.58 -2.13
CA VAL A 633 5.28 9.19 -2.57
C VAL A 633 4.10 8.28 -2.23
N SER A 634 3.13 8.82 -1.48
CA SER A 634 1.87 8.14 -1.17
C SER A 634 1.16 7.68 -2.45
N GLY A 635 0.76 6.40 -2.45
CA GLY A 635 0.18 5.71 -3.59
C GLY A 635 1.20 5.07 -4.53
N GLY A 636 2.50 5.23 -4.31
CA GLY A 636 3.55 4.68 -5.18
C GLY A 636 3.66 5.42 -6.51
N ALA A 637 4.88 5.81 -6.86
CA ALA A 637 5.23 6.40 -8.16
C ALA A 637 5.71 5.32 -9.17
N GLY A 638 6.07 4.14 -8.68
CA GLY A 638 6.64 3.03 -9.43
C GLY A 638 8.17 3.03 -9.48
N PHE A 639 8.87 3.87 -8.71
CA PHE A 639 10.33 4.00 -8.84
C PHE A 639 11.06 2.71 -8.47
N VAL A 640 10.78 2.15 -7.27
CA VAL A 640 11.43 0.90 -6.83
C VAL A 640 11.05 -0.31 -7.68
N LEU A 641 9.91 -0.28 -8.38
CA LEU A 641 9.47 -1.40 -9.23
C LEU A 641 9.91 -1.25 -10.69
N THR A 642 10.19 -0.03 -11.15
CA THR A 642 10.79 0.22 -12.49
C THR A 642 12.17 -0.42 -12.61
N ALA A 643 12.83 -0.63 -11.47
CA ALA A 643 14.09 -1.35 -11.33
C ALA A 643 14.02 -2.85 -11.67
N LEU A 644 12.85 -3.50 -11.49
CA LEU A 644 12.73 -4.96 -11.57
C LEU A 644 13.32 -5.56 -12.86
N PRO A 645 12.98 -5.10 -14.09
CA PRO A 645 13.57 -5.60 -15.33
C PRO A 645 15.10 -5.65 -15.36
N GLN A 646 15.76 -4.78 -14.59
CA GLN A 646 17.21 -4.62 -14.57
C GLN A 646 17.83 -5.09 -13.24
N VAL A 647 17.12 -5.90 -12.45
CA VAL A 647 17.55 -6.26 -11.08
C VAL A 647 18.98 -6.83 -10.99
N ILE A 648 19.40 -7.63 -11.98
CA ILE A 648 20.77 -8.18 -12.05
C ILE A 648 21.81 -7.06 -12.21
N ARG A 649 21.54 -6.12 -13.13
CA ARG A 649 22.41 -4.97 -13.38
C ARG A 649 22.48 -4.06 -12.15
N LEU A 650 21.36 -3.86 -11.46
CA LEU A 650 21.27 -3.04 -10.25
C LEU A 650 22.02 -3.66 -9.07
N LEU A 651 21.88 -4.97 -8.84
CA LEU A 651 22.68 -5.70 -7.84
C LEU A 651 24.18 -5.57 -8.15
N THR A 652 24.56 -5.67 -9.41
CA THR A 652 25.95 -5.49 -9.87
C THR A 652 26.43 -4.05 -9.65
N GLN A 653 25.61 -3.04 -9.94
CA GLN A 653 25.93 -1.63 -9.71
C GLN A 653 26.04 -1.30 -8.21
N ALA A 654 25.14 -1.84 -7.38
CA ALA A 654 25.20 -1.71 -5.93
C ALA A 654 26.52 -2.29 -5.39
N ALA A 655 26.92 -3.48 -5.85
CA ALA A 655 28.21 -4.05 -5.48
C ALA A 655 29.41 -3.21 -5.97
N ARG A 656 29.32 -2.58 -7.16
CA ARG A 656 30.35 -1.64 -7.63
C ARG A 656 30.44 -0.40 -6.73
N LYS A 657 29.31 0.15 -6.25
CA LYS A 657 29.30 1.30 -5.33
C LYS A 657 30.02 1.01 -4.01
N LEU A 658 29.98 -0.23 -3.53
CA LEU A 658 30.73 -0.65 -2.34
C LEU A 658 32.26 -0.60 -2.54
N ARG A 659 32.75 -0.64 -3.80
CA ARG A 659 34.14 -0.40 -4.16
C ARG A 659 34.39 1.10 -4.26
N CYS A 660 34.56 1.74 -3.10
CA CYS A 660 34.73 3.18 -3.01
C CYS A 660 35.98 3.64 -3.80
N PRO A 661 35.86 4.57 -4.76
CA PRO A 661 37.01 5.07 -5.53
C PRO A 661 38.00 5.88 -4.68
N ALA A 662 37.52 6.47 -3.58
CA ALA A 662 38.35 7.21 -2.62
C ALA A 662 38.96 6.30 -1.52
N ASP A 663 38.73 4.99 -1.60
CA ASP A 663 39.18 3.97 -0.64
C ASP A 663 39.00 4.36 0.85
N CYS A 664 37.76 4.66 1.25
CA CYS A 664 37.46 5.10 2.61
C CYS A 664 37.46 3.95 3.63
N GLU A 665 37.79 4.22 4.89
CA GLU A 665 37.85 3.19 5.94
C GLU A 665 36.52 2.46 6.15
N ASN A 666 35.40 3.20 6.16
CA ASN A 666 34.05 2.63 6.21
C ASN A 666 33.19 3.15 5.05
N VAL A 667 32.26 4.08 5.29
CA VAL A 667 31.45 4.72 4.26
C VAL A 667 31.80 6.20 4.10
N CYS A 668 31.74 6.71 2.88
CA CYS A 668 31.92 8.12 2.58
C CYS A 668 30.98 8.55 1.44
N SER A 669 30.97 9.84 1.12
CA SER A 669 30.16 10.43 0.05
C SER A 669 30.56 10.03 -1.36
N SER A 670 31.69 9.35 -1.52
CA SER A 670 32.07 8.76 -2.81
C SER A 670 31.42 7.40 -3.06
N CYS A 671 30.90 6.74 -2.01
CA CYS A 671 30.21 5.46 -2.11
C CYS A 671 28.73 5.54 -1.66
N LEU A 672 28.46 5.58 -0.35
CA LEU A 672 27.12 5.37 0.22
C LEU A 672 26.63 6.47 1.18
N ALA A 673 27.51 7.36 1.68
CA ALA A 673 27.08 8.37 2.65
C ALA A 673 26.43 9.58 1.95
N SER A 674 25.10 9.69 2.02
CA SER A 674 24.30 10.77 1.42
C SER A 674 23.91 11.86 2.44
N GLN A 675 22.97 12.77 2.10
CA GLN A 675 22.51 13.82 3.04
C GLN A 675 21.54 13.32 4.11
N ASP A 676 20.82 12.23 3.85
CA ASP A 676 19.85 11.64 4.80
C ASP A 676 20.55 10.91 5.97
N SER A 677 21.84 10.63 5.81
CA SER A 677 22.59 9.64 6.58
C SER A 677 23.28 10.20 7.83
N ARG A 678 22.75 11.24 8.48
CA ARG A 678 23.39 11.85 9.67
C ARG A 678 23.43 10.93 10.90
N VAL A 679 22.84 9.74 10.86
CA VAL A 679 22.88 8.72 11.93
C VAL A 679 23.62 7.43 11.52
N GLU A 680 24.17 7.31 10.31
CA GLU A 680 24.45 6.00 9.71
C GLU A 680 25.94 5.57 9.67
N GLN A 681 26.87 6.33 10.24
CA GLN A 681 28.28 5.89 10.30
C GLN A 681 28.48 4.63 11.16
N GLU A 682 27.60 4.37 12.13
CA GLU A 682 27.64 3.20 13.00
C GLU A 682 26.84 2.00 12.46
N GLU A 683 25.94 2.21 11.49
CA GLU A 683 25.00 1.19 11.01
C GLU A 683 25.31 0.64 9.61
N LEU A 684 26.35 1.18 8.94
CA LEU A 684 26.79 0.75 7.60
C LEU A 684 28.24 0.23 7.66
N ASP A 685 28.53 -0.85 6.94
CA ASP A 685 29.89 -1.37 6.73
C ASP A 685 30.08 -1.92 5.31
N ARG A 686 30.71 -1.12 4.44
CA ARG A 686 30.94 -1.52 3.04
C ARG A 686 31.87 -2.71 2.90
N HIS A 687 32.83 -2.88 3.83
CA HIS A 687 33.83 -3.94 3.75
C HIS A 687 33.26 -5.26 4.23
N ALA A 688 32.45 -5.27 5.28
CA ALA A 688 31.70 -6.44 5.70
C ALA A 688 30.80 -6.95 4.58
N THR A 689 30.03 -6.04 3.96
CA THR A 689 29.18 -6.40 2.81
C THR A 689 30.00 -6.92 1.63
N MET A 690 31.13 -6.29 1.29
CA MET A 690 31.98 -6.77 0.20
C MET A 690 32.57 -8.15 0.49
N ARG A 691 33.04 -8.39 1.73
CA ARG A 691 33.54 -9.71 2.14
C ARG A 691 32.46 -10.78 1.99
N TRP A 692 31.23 -10.49 2.39
CA TRP A 692 30.11 -11.41 2.22
C TRP A 692 29.81 -11.70 0.74
N LEU A 693 29.78 -10.68 -0.11
CA LEU A 693 29.57 -10.84 -1.56
C LEU A 693 30.67 -11.64 -2.24
N ASP A 694 31.94 -11.37 -1.90
CA ASP A 694 33.10 -12.05 -2.47
C ASP A 694 33.20 -13.50 -1.96
N ALA A 695 33.05 -13.73 -0.65
CA ALA A 695 33.14 -15.06 -0.05
C ALA A 695 32.01 -16.01 -0.52
N SER A 696 30.85 -15.45 -0.87
CA SER A 696 29.72 -16.22 -1.39
C SER A 696 29.72 -16.34 -2.92
N GLU A 697 30.68 -15.73 -3.62
CA GLU A 697 30.69 -15.58 -5.09
C GLU A 697 29.36 -15.05 -5.65
N PHE A 698 28.62 -14.23 -4.87
CA PHE A 698 27.21 -13.90 -5.11
C PHE A 698 26.94 -13.39 -6.52
N LEU A 699 27.76 -12.46 -7.01
CA LEU A 699 27.59 -11.84 -8.33
C LEU A 699 27.74 -12.84 -9.48
N ARG A 700 28.60 -13.84 -9.34
CA ARG A 700 28.81 -14.89 -10.35
C ARG A 700 27.57 -15.78 -10.50
N HIS A 701 26.85 -15.97 -9.40
CA HIS A 701 25.60 -16.73 -9.35
C HIS A 701 24.37 -15.93 -9.80
N LEU A 702 24.49 -14.66 -10.18
CA LEU A 702 23.39 -13.91 -10.80
C LEU A 702 23.26 -14.17 -12.31
N GLU A 703 24.23 -14.85 -12.93
CA GLU A 703 24.08 -15.35 -14.30
C GLU A 703 23.03 -16.47 -14.35
N LEU A 704 22.36 -16.63 -15.50
CA LEU A 704 21.38 -17.70 -15.68
C LEU A 704 22.04 -19.07 -15.43
N PRO A 705 21.42 -19.98 -14.67
CA PRO A 705 21.92 -21.33 -14.48
C PRO A 705 22.18 -22.07 -15.80
N PRO A 706 23.13 -23.03 -15.87
CA PRO A 706 23.47 -23.75 -17.09
C PRO A 706 22.29 -24.45 -17.79
N ALA A 707 21.26 -24.85 -17.03
CA ALA A 707 20.02 -25.41 -17.60
C ALA A 707 19.30 -24.38 -18.49
N LEU A 708 19.17 -23.14 -18.03
CA LEU A 708 18.45 -22.06 -18.70
C LEU A 708 19.28 -21.43 -19.84
N GLN A 709 20.61 -21.43 -19.74
CA GLN A 709 21.50 -20.95 -20.81
C GLN A 709 21.39 -21.74 -22.13
N ARG A 710 20.84 -22.97 -22.10
CA ARG A 710 20.62 -23.80 -23.29
C ARG A 710 19.52 -23.26 -24.20
N VAL A 711 18.66 -22.39 -23.69
CA VAL A 711 17.57 -21.77 -24.46
C VAL A 711 18.12 -20.56 -25.23
N PRO A 712 18.06 -20.55 -26.57
CA PRO A 712 18.53 -19.44 -27.39
C PRO A 712 17.91 -18.10 -27.00
N GLY A 713 18.76 -17.10 -26.74
CA GLY A 713 18.33 -15.75 -26.39
C GLY A 713 17.56 -15.64 -25.07
N ALA A 714 17.65 -16.64 -24.18
CA ALA A 714 16.98 -16.58 -22.89
C ALA A 714 17.45 -15.38 -22.06
N THR A 715 16.46 -14.64 -21.56
CA THR A 715 16.66 -13.51 -20.64
C THR A 715 15.89 -13.79 -19.37
N TYR A 716 16.48 -13.43 -18.22
CA TYR A 716 15.80 -13.56 -16.94
C TYR A 716 14.50 -12.75 -16.95
N CYS A 717 13.39 -13.39 -16.60
CA CYS A 717 12.11 -12.72 -16.48
C CYS A 717 11.98 -12.19 -15.05
N ALA A 718 12.19 -10.88 -14.87
CA ALA A 718 12.13 -10.23 -13.58
C ALA A 718 10.70 -9.93 -13.09
N PHE A 719 9.72 -10.63 -13.63
CA PHE A 719 8.30 -10.51 -13.28
C PHE A 719 7.69 -11.91 -13.14
N GLY A 720 6.59 -12.02 -12.40
CA GLY A 720 5.79 -13.22 -12.44
C GLY A 720 5.12 -13.45 -13.80
N PRO A 721 4.74 -14.70 -14.12
CA PRO A 721 4.13 -15.06 -15.41
C PRO A 721 2.83 -14.28 -15.67
N GLN A 722 2.07 -13.94 -14.63
CA GLN A 722 0.84 -13.16 -14.76
C GLN A 722 1.11 -11.75 -15.31
N ARG A 723 2.10 -11.06 -14.73
CA ARG A 723 2.51 -9.73 -15.17
C ARG A 723 3.14 -9.78 -16.56
N PHE A 724 3.95 -10.80 -16.84
CA PHE A 724 4.50 -11.06 -18.17
C PHE A 724 3.41 -11.21 -19.24
N ILE A 725 2.37 -12.02 -18.98
CA ILE A 725 1.23 -12.19 -19.89
C ILE A 725 0.50 -10.86 -20.07
N ARG A 726 0.16 -10.17 -18.98
CA ARG A 726 -0.57 -8.89 -19.03
C ARG A 726 0.21 -7.83 -19.80
N GLU A 727 1.51 -7.69 -19.56
CA GLU A 727 2.38 -6.75 -20.30
C GLU A 727 2.41 -7.07 -21.79
N SER A 728 2.44 -8.36 -22.15
CA SER A 728 2.44 -8.79 -23.56
C SER A 728 1.09 -8.54 -24.23
N ILE A 729 -0.03 -8.77 -23.53
CA ILE A 729 -1.38 -8.42 -24.00
C ILE A 729 -1.46 -6.91 -24.24
N ASN A 730 -0.99 -6.12 -23.28
CA ASN A 730 -0.97 -4.67 -23.37
C ASN A 730 -0.04 -4.16 -24.50
N LYS A 731 0.96 -4.94 -24.90
CA LYS A 731 1.81 -4.71 -26.09
C LYS A 731 1.18 -5.16 -27.41
N GLY A 732 -0.09 -5.57 -27.41
CA GLY A 732 -0.86 -5.94 -28.61
C GLY A 732 -0.75 -7.41 -29.00
N SER A 733 -0.54 -8.32 -28.04
CA SER A 733 -0.62 -9.75 -28.35
C SER A 733 -2.02 -10.13 -28.84
N THR A 734 -2.11 -10.93 -29.89
CA THR A 734 -3.36 -11.36 -30.53
C THR A 734 -3.74 -12.79 -30.16
N GLY A 735 -2.80 -13.56 -29.61
CA GLY A 735 -3.05 -14.95 -29.21
C GLY A 735 -2.11 -15.43 -28.10
N ILE A 736 -2.55 -16.47 -27.41
CA ILE A 736 -1.81 -17.14 -26.35
C ILE A 736 -1.95 -18.66 -26.53
N GLN A 737 -0.83 -19.38 -26.50
CA GLN A 737 -0.79 -20.83 -26.50
C GLN A 737 -0.22 -21.33 -25.17
N LEU A 738 -1.06 -22.02 -24.41
CA LEU A 738 -0.75 -22.63 -23.13
C LEU A 738 -0.20 -24.03 -23.37
N LEU A 739 0.94 -24.34 -22.76
CA LEU A 739 1.63 -25.62 -22.91
C LEU A 739 1.47 -26.37 -21.59
N LEU A 740 0.41 -27.17 -21.45
CA LEU A 740 0.10 -27.83 -20.17
C LEU A 740 1.08 -28.98 -19.89
N ARG A 741 1.63 -29.03 -18.67
CA ARG A 741 2.73 -29.92 -18.28
C ARG A 741 2.39 -30.81 -17.09
N GLY A 742 3.36 -31.64 -16.69
CA GLY A 742 3.27 -32.58 -15.58
C GLY A 742 2.37 -33.78 -15.86
N ASP A 743 2.09 -34.53 -14.81
CA ASP A 743 1.23 -35.71 -14.88
C ASP A 743 -0.22 -35.29 -15.19
N THR A 744 -0.79 -35.80 -16.28
CA THR A 744 -2.17 -35.50 -16.70
C THR A 744 -3.21 -35.92 -15.65
N ARG A 745 -2.84 -36.80 -14.72
CA ARG A 745 -3.68 -37.21 -13.58
C ARG A 745 -3.78 -36.15 -12.49
N GLU A 746 -2.81 -35.23 -12.42
CA GLU A 746 -2.77 -34.13 -11.45
C GLU A 746 -3.50 -32.87 -11.97
N TRP A 747 -3.87 -32.84 -13.24
CA TRP A 747 -4.51 -31.68 -13.85
C TRP A 747 -5.87 -31.39 -13.23
N ASP A 748 -6.05 -30.14 -12.83
CA ASP A 748 -7.31 -29.58 -12.37
C ASP A 748 -7.73 -28.41 -13.27
N LEU A 749 -8.43 -28.75 -14.35
CA LEU A 749 -8.95 -27.78 -15.32
C LEU A 749 -10.27 -27.15 -14.87
N ASP A 750 -10.91 -27.69 -13.83
CA ASP A 750 -12.18 -27.18 -13.32
C ASP A 750 -12.02 -26.22 -12.14
N LEU A 751 -10.79 -26.04 -11.65
CA LEU A 751 -10.47 -25.00 -10.68
C LEU A 751 -10.90 -23.62 -11.20
N PRO A 752 -11.72 -22.86 -10.43
CA PRO A 752 -12.16 -21.53 -10.84
C PRO A 752 -11.00 -20.60 -11.22
N ALA A 753 -9.90 -20.62 -10.45
CA ALA A 753 -8.72 -19.81 -10.72
C ALA A 753 -8.07 -20.08 -12.09
N PHE A 754 -8.12 -21.32 -12.59
CA PHE A 754 -7.66 -21.67 -13.94
C PHE A 754 -8.66 -21.19 -14.99
N ARG A 755 -9.94 -21.57 -14.84
CA ARG A 755 -11.00 -21.28 -15.82
C ARG A 755 -11.23 -19.79 -16.02
N ASP A 756 -11.30 -19.03 -14.93
CA ASP A 756 -11.54 -17.60 -14.96
C ASP A 756 -10.44 -16.89 -15.77
N LYS A 757 -9.17 -17.29 -15.62
CA LYS A 757 -8.07 -16.68 -16.39
C LYS A 757 -8.17 -16.98 -17.88
N VAL A 758 -8.36 -18.25 -18.24
CA VAL A 758 -8.45 -18.68 -19.64
C VAL A 758 -9.63 -18.01 -20.34
N LEU A 759 -10.79 -17.95 -19.67
CA LEU A 759 -11.99 -17.31 -20.19
C LEU A 759 -11.84 -15.78 -20.21
N THR A 760 -11.18 -15.17 -19.23
CA THR A 760 -10.87 -13.73 -19.26
C THR A 760 -10.04 -13.40 -20.49
N TRP A 761 -9.00 -14.18 -20.79
CA TRP A 761 -8.18 -13.95 -21.98
C TRP A 761 -8.98 -14.09 -23.27
N LYS A 762 -9.91 -15.06 -23.34
CA LYS A 762 -10.75 -15.27 -24.52
C LYS A 762 -11.83 -14.21 -24.70
N VAL A 763 -12.55 -13.87 -23.63
CA VAL A 763 -13.78 -13.07 -23.67
C VAL A 763 -13.49 -11.58 -23.41
N LYS A 764 -12.71 -11.27 -22.38
CA LYS A 764 -12.40 -9.88 -21.98
C LYS A 764 -11.25 -9.31 -22.80
N ASP A 765 -10.17 -10.08 -22.96
CA ASP A 765 -8.97 -9.65 -23.70
C ASP A 765 -9.02 -10.01 -25.20
N SER A 766 -10.06 -10.72 -25.66
CA SER A 766 -10.28 -11.09 -27.07
C SER A 766 -9.12 -11.82 -27.75
N LEU A 767 -8.33 -12.60 -27.00
CA LEU A 767 -7.20 -13.35 -27.54
C LEU A 767 -7.65 -14.63 -28.25
N ASP A 768 -6.87 -15.07 -29.24
CA ASP A 768 -6.90 -16.45 -29.71
C ASP A 768 -6.22 -17.36 -28.70
N VAL A 769 -7.01 -18.05 -27.88
CA VAL A 769 -6.52 -18.92 -26.80
C VAL A 769 -6.44 -20.36 -27.27
N ARG A 770 -5.23 -20.94 -27.21
CA ARG A 770 -4.95 -22.34 -27.56
C ARG A 770 -4.42 -23.08 -26.35
N ILE A 771 -4.92 -24.29 -26.11
CA ILE A 771 -4.43 -25.19 -25.06
C ILE A 771 -3.79 -26.39 -25.74
N ALA A 772 -2.47 -26.50 -25.61
CA ALA A 772 -1.70 -27.62 -26.08
C ALA A 772 -1.58 -28.68 -24.98
N VAL A 773 -1.97 -29.91 -25.32
CA VAL A 773 -1.86 -31.11 -24.48
C VAL A 773 -0.83 -32.06 -25.09
N PRO A 774 -0.28 -33.04 -24.33
CA PRO A 774 0.56 -34.08 -24.91
C PRO A 774 -0.31 -35.04 -25.76
N SER A 775 -0.33 -36.34 -25.49
CA SER A 775 -1.20 -37.24 -26.25
C SER A 775 -2.64 -37.29 -25.71
N PRO A 776 -3.67 -37.22 -26.56
CA PRO A 776 -5.07 -37.49 -26.18
C PRO A 776 -5.29 -38.87 -25.52
N LYS A 777 -4.37 -39.83 -25.72
CA LYS A 777 -4.43 -41.15 -25.09
C LYS A 777 -4.10 -41.13 -23.60
N LEU A 778 -3.31 -40.15 -23.17
CA LEU A 778 -2.89 -39.97 -21.77
C LEU A 778 -3.92 -39.19 -20.94
N LEU A 779 -4.93 -38.61 -21.59
CA LEU A 779 -5.96 -37.83 -20.90
C LEU A 779 -7.05 -38.74 -20.35
N SER A 780 -7.39 -38.55 -19.08
CA SER A 780 -8.55 -39.18 -18.45
C SER A 780 -9.85 -38.73 -19.12
N ARG A 781 -10.95 -39.50 -18.92
CA ARG A 781 -12.28 -39.12 -19.42
C ARG A 781 -12.74 -37.76 -18.87
N GLU A 782 -12.36 -37.45 -17.64
CA GLU A 782 -12.69 -36.18 -16.96
C GLU A 782 -11.98 -35.00 -17.62
N VAL A 783 -10.66 -35.07 -17.78
CA VAL A 783 -9.86 -34.04 -18.45
C VAL A 783 -10.36 -33.78 -19.87
N LYS A 784 -10.71 -34.84 -20.61
CA LYS A 784 -11.33 -34.72 -21.94
C LYS A 784 -12.67 -33.98 -21.90
N GLY A 785 -13.50 -34.23 -20.88
CA GLY A 785 -14.76 -33.52 -20.67
C GLY A 785 -14.56 -32.03 -20.44
N SER A 786 -13.67 -31.64 -19.53
CA SER A 786 -13.38 -30.23 -19.21
C SER A 786 -12.79 -29.49 -20.41
N LEU A 787 -11.86 -30.11 -21.16
CA LEU A 787 -11.32 -29.54 -22.41
C LEU A 787 -12.39 -29.39 -23.49
N SER A 788 -13.33 -30.34 -23.61
CA SER A 788 -14.45 -30.25 -24.55
C SER A 788 -15.36 -29.06 -24.22
N LEU A 789 -15.61 -28.80 -22.94
CA LEU A 789 -16.40 -27.65 -22.49
C LEU A 789 -15.69 -26.32 -22.82
N LEU A 790 -14.40 -26.21 -22.54
CA LEU A 790 -13.60 -25.04 -22.92
C LEU A 790 -13.61 -24.84 -24.44
N SER A 791 -13.58 -25.92 -25.22
CA SER A 791 -13.66 -25.84 -26.68
C SER A 791 -14.98 -25.29 -27.19
N LYS A 792 -16.10 -25.66 -26.56
CA LYS A 792 -17.43 -25.07 -26.86
C LYS A 792 -17.48 -23.56 -26.60
N LEU A 793 -16.63 -23.05 -25.71
CA LEU A 793 -16.48 -21.62 -25.42
C LEU A 793 -15.48 -20.91 -26.35
N GLY A 794 -15.04 -21.57 -27.42
CA GLY A 794 -14.18 -20.99 -28.46
C GLY A 794 -12.68 -21.04 -28.16
N ILE A 795 -12.26 -21.90 -27.23
CA ILE A 795 -10.84 -22.18 -26.95
C ILE A 795 -10.36 -23.34 -27.84
N GLN A 796 -9.22 -23.19 -28.50
CA GLN A 796 -8.71 -24.24 -29.39
C GLN A 796 -7.91 -25.29 -28.62
N ILE A 797 -8.30 -26.56 -28.68
CA ILE A 797 -7.54 -27.65 -28.06
C ILE A 797 -6.63 -28.27 -29.11
N CYS A 798 -5.34 -28.37 -28.81
CA CYS A 798 -4.33 -28.85 -29.75
C CYS A 798 -3.47 -29.94 -29.10
N GLN A 799 -2.96 -30.87 -29.89
CA GLN A 799 -1.89 -31.79 -29.48
C GLN A 799 -0.55 -31.14 -29.81
N SER A 800 0.39 -31.23 -28.87
CA SER A 800 1.76 -30.79 -29.05
C SER A 800 2.63 -31.88 -29.68
N ASP A 801 3.63 -31.45 -30.45
CA ASP A 801 4.74 -32.29 -30.92
C ASP A 801 5.86 -32.34 -29.85
N ASP A 802 6.58 -33.46 -29.73
CA ASP A 802 7.64 -33.72 -28.72
C ASP A 802 8.83 -32.72 -28.73
N TYR A 803 8.85 -31.72 -29.63
CA TYR A 803 9.96 -30.80 -29.84
C TYR A 803 10.03 -29.62 -28.86
N TRP A 804 8.99 -29.37 -28.06
CA TRP A 804 8.98 -28.26 -27.10
C TRP A 804 9.84 -28.47 -25.84
N ASP A 805 10.46 -29.64 -25.69
CA ASP A 805 11.44 -29.98 -24.65
C ASP A 805 12.88 -30.03 -25.21
N ALA A 806 13.10 -29.58 -26.45
CA ALA A 806 14.38 -29.65 -27.16
C ALA A 806 15.57 -29.00 -26.41
N HIS A 807 15.29 -28.12 -25.45
CA HIS A 807 16.30 -27.43 -24.64
C HIS A 807 16.47 -27.99 -23.22
N GLY A 808 15.70 -29.01 -22.85
CA GLY A 808 15.71 -29.60 -21.50
C GLY A 808 15.18 -28.67 -20.41
N VAL A 809 14.41 -27.65 -20.78
CA VAL A 809 13.74 -26.71 -19.89
C VAL A 809 12.27 -26.61 -20.30
N PRO A 810 11.32 -26.73 -19.36
CA PRO A 810 9.89 -26.64 -19.65
C PRO A 810 9.48 -25.31 -20.27
N SER A 811 8.97 -25.35 -21.50
CA SER A 811 8.23 -24.24 -22.09
C SER A 811 6.81 -24.22 -21.53
N ILE A 812 6.38 -23.08 -20.98
CA ILE A 812 5.10 -22.94 -20.25
C ILE A 812 4.02 -22.31 -21.14
N LEU A 813 4.36 -21.26 -21.89
CA LEU A 813 3.43 -20.60 -22.81
C LEU A 813 4.15 -19.86 -23.94
N GLN A 814 3.39 -19.56 -25.00
CA GLN A 814 3.78 -18.66 -26.08
C GLN A 814 2.73 -17.57 -26.31
N LEU A 815 3.19 -16.33 -26.44
CA LEU A 815 2.38 -15.17 -26.78
C LEU A 815 2.70 -14.72 -28.21
N TYR A 816 1.65 -14.41 -28.97
CA TYR A 816 1.75 -14.10 -30.39
C TYR A 816 1.43 -12.63 -30.63
N ARG A 817 2.31 -11.94 -31.36
CA ARG A 817 2.11 -10.56 -31.78
C ARG A 817 2.58 -10.42 -33.23
N GLY A 818 1.65 -10.50 -34.18
CA GLY A 818 1.98 -10.60 -35.60
C GLY A 818 2.88 -11.82 -35.86
N ASP A 819 4.04 -11.60 -36.48
CA ASP A 819 5.03 -12.66 -36.75
C ASP A 819 5.98 -12.91 -35.56
N THR A 820 5.90 -12.11 -34.50
CA THR A 820 6.76 -12.26 -33.31
C THR A 820 6.11 -13.21 -32.30
N VAL A 821 6.92 -14.14 -31.77
CA VAL A 821 6.51 -15.10 -30.74
C VAL A 821 7.40 -14.91 -29.54
N GLN A 822 6.77 -14.63 -28.40
CA GLN A 822 7.48 -14.56 -27.12
C GLN A 822 7.18 -15.82 -26.32
N THR A 823 8.23 -16.56 -25.98
CA THR A 823 8.11 -17.83 -25.26
C THR A 823 8.57 -17.65 -23.82
N LEU A 824 7.77 -18.15 -22.87
CA LEU A 824 8.08 -18.14 -21.44
C LEU A 824 8.43 -19.56 -20.96
N PHE A 825 9.51 -19.67 -20.21
CA PHE A 825 10.01 -20.91 -19.64
C PHE A 825 10.12 -20.78 -18.12
N ALA A 826 9.99 -21.91 -17.44
CA ALA A 826 10.29 -22.04 -16.00
C ALA A 826 11.31 -23.15 -15.80
N ILE A 827 12.17 -23.02 -14.79
CA ILE A 827 13.17 -24.05 -14.46
C ILE A 827 12.53 -25.36 -13.97
N ARG A 828 11.27 -25.31 -13.52
CA ARG A 828 10.46 -26.45 -13.06
C ARG A 828 9.19 -26.58 -13.89
N GLU A 829 8.63 -27.80 -13.94
CA GLU A 829 7.37 -28.08 -14.64
C GLU A 829 6.12 -27.71 -13.84
N GLU A 830 6.22 -27.63 -12.51
CA GLU A 830 5.11 -27.36 -11.58
C GLU A 830 4.24 -26.17 -12.01
N PRO A 831 4.78 -25.01 -12.44
CA PRO A 831 3.95 -23.88 -12.87
C PRO A 831 3.17 -24.10 -14.17
N GLY A 832 3.51 -25.16 -14.93
CA GLY A 832 2.81 -25.59 -16.13
C GLY A 832 1.69 -26.60 -15.88
N VAL A 833 1.53 -27.08 -14.64
CA VAL A 833 0.46 -28.01 -14.24
C VAL A 833 -0.80 -27.20 -13.90
N PRO A 834 -1.94 -27.41 -14.58
CA PRO A 834 -3.21 -26.78 -14.21
C PRO A 834 -3.64 -27.17 -12.79
N GLY A 835 -3.85 -26.17 -11.93
CA GLY A 835 -4.20 -26.35 -10.52
C GLY A 835 -3.84 -25.11 -9.71
N GLU A 836 -3.74 -25.24 -8.38
CA GLU A 836 -3.47 -24.11 -7.47
C GLU A 836 -2.11 -23.44 -7.71
N GLY A 837 -1.08 -24.22 -8.10
CA GLY A 837 0.25 -23.73 -8.43
C GLY A 837 0.43 -23.22 -9.87
N TRP A 838 -0.61 -23.28 -10.70
CA TRP A 838 -0.52 -22.94 -12.12
C TRP A 838 -0.21 -21.45 -12.34
N LEU A 839 0.84 -21.17 -13.13
CA LEU A 839 1.32 -19.80 -13.38
C LEU A 839 1.49 -18.98 -12.09
N GLN A 840 1.95 -19.62 -11.02
CA GLN A 840 2.36 -18.98 -9.78
C GLN A 840 3.88 -18.89 -9.71
N THR A 841 4.37 -17.83 -9.08
CA THR A 841 5.79 -17.71 -8.75
C THR A 841 6.06 -18.30 -7.37
N THR A 842 7.28 -18.78 -7.18
CA THR A 842 7.75 -19.30 -5.90
C THR A 842 9.17 -18.77 -5.63
N ASP A 843 9.66 -18.96 -4.42
CA ASP A 843 11.03 -18.64 -4.02
C ASP A 843 12.11 -19.51 -4.70
N SER A 844 11.70 -20.51 -5.47
CA SER A 844 12.57 -21.52 -6.08
C SER A 844 12.35 -21.70 -7.60
N SER A 845 11.32 -21.07 -8.18
CA SER A 845 11.01 -21.14 -9.60
C SER A 845 11.57 -19.92 -10.34
N THR A 846 12.68 -20.12 -11.05
CA THR A 846 13.28 -19.12 -11.94
C THR A 846 12.60 -19.14 -13.30
N TRP A 847 12.26 -17.95 -13.81
CA TRP A 847 11.59 -17.74 -15.08
C TRP A 847 12.50 -17.07 -16.11
N VAL A 848 12.41 -17.49 -17.37
CA VAL A 848 13.12 -16.85 -18.48
C VAL A 848 12.20 -16.67 -19.68
N SER A 849 12.43 -15.61 -20.44
CA SER A 849 11.70 -15.34 -21.68
C SER A 849 12.65 -15.15 -22.86
N THR A 850 12.16 -15.44 -24.07
CA THR A 850 12.92 -15.27 -25.32
C THR A 850 11.97 -15.05 -26.50
N GLU A 851 12.43 -14.27 -27.48
CA GLU A 851 11.77 -14.08 -28.78
C GLU A 851 12.44 -14.90 -29.90
N GLN A 852 13.50 -15.65 -29.60
CA GLN A 852 14.27 -16.41 -30.59
C GLN A 852 13.73 -17.84 -30.83
N ILE A 853 12.75 -18.26 -30.02
CA ILE A 853 12.07 -19.55 -30.17
C ILE A 853 10.89 -19.38 -31.11
N LYS A 854 10.85 -20.22 -32.16
CA LYS A 854 9.73 -20.26 -33.11
C LYS A 854 8.45 -20.76 -32.43
N ALA A 855 7.30 -20.44 -33.03
CA ALA A 855 6.03 -21.02 -32.62
C ALA A 855 6.12 -22.55 -32.55
N HIS A 856 5.71 -23.13 -31.43
CA HIS A 856 5.63 -24.57 -31.28
C HIS A 856 4.54 -25.09 -32.21
N CYS A 857 4.88 -26.07 -33.03
CA CYS A 857 3.93 -26.77 -33.87
C CYS A 857 2.92 -27.51 -32.99
N THR A 858 1.63 -27.25 -33.23
CA THR A 858 0.54 -27.96 -32.57
C THR A 858 -0.51 -28.33 -33.61
N THR A 859 -1.15 -29.47 -33.41
CA THR A 859 -2.20 -29.99 -34.30
C THR A 859 -3.56 -29.85 -33.62
N PRO A 860 -4.55 -29.18 -34.23
CA PRO A 860 -5.88 -29.06 -33.63
C PRO A 860 -6.52 -30.45 -33.41
N LEU A 861 -7.14 -30.64 -32.26
CA LEU A 861 -7.85 -31.87 -31.92
C LEU A 861 -9.37 -31.69 -32.08
N ASP A 862 -10.03 -32.68 -32.68
CA ASP A 862 -11.49 -32.76 -32.64
C ASP A 862 -11.93 -33.33 -31.28
N VAL A 863 -12.45 -32.45 -30.43
CA VAL A 863 -12.92 -32.77 -29.08
C VAL A 863 -14.45 -32.81 -28.97
N ALA A 864 -15.18 -32.72 -30.08
CA ALA A 864 -16.64 -32.77 -30.06
C ALA A 864 -17.13 -34.14 -29.53
N SER A 865 -16.44 -35.21 -29.93
CA SER A 865 -16.69 -36.58 -29.48
C SER A 865 -16.34 -36.85 -28.01
N TRP A 866 -15.64 -35.93 -27.34
CA TRP A 866 -15.28 -36.07 -25.92
C TRP A 866 -16.43 -35.64 -25.00
N SER A 867 -17.45 -34.97 -25.53
CA SER A 867 -18.65 -34.62 -24.80
C SER A 867 -19.53 -35.85 -24.57
N ASN A 868 -19.53 -36.35 -23.34
CA ASN A 868 -20.40 -37.44 -22.91
C ASN A 868 -21.45 -36.90 -21.94
N SER A 869 -22.62 -36.49 -22.45
CA SER A 869 -23.84 -36.61 -21.64
C SER A 869 -24.29 -38.08 -21.71
N GLU A 870 -24.39 -38.78 -20.57
CA GLU A 870 -25.01 -40.11 -20.55
C GLU A 870 -26.44 -40.00 -21.13
N PRO A 871 -26.86 -40.87 -22.08
CA PRO A 871 -28.18 -40.78 -22.70
C PRO A 871 -29.28 -40.79 -21.61
N GLY A 872 -30.11 -39.74 -21.54
CA GLY A 872 -31.17 -39.60 -20.55
C GLY A 872 -30.84 -38.74 -19.31
N ALA A 873 -29.69 -38.06 -19.28
CA ALA A 873 -29.36 -37.12 -18.20
C ALA A 873 -30.17 -35.80 -18.29
N THR A 874 -30.82 -35.40 -17.18
CA THR A 874 -31.46 -34.10 -17.04
C THR A 874 -30.42 -33.09 -16.53
N VAL A 875 -30.13 -32.05 -17.30
CA VAL A 875 -29.14 -31.03 -16.93
C VAL A 875 -29.86 -29.76 -16.46
N LEU A 876 -29.52 -29.30 -15.25
CA LEU A 876 -30.07 -28.12 -14.61
C LEU A 876 -29.02 -27.01 -14.59
N GLU A 877 -29.36 -25.86 -15.14
CA GLU A 877 -28.56 -24.64 -15.01
C GLU A 877 -29.01 -23.88 -13.77
N VAL A 878 -28.08 -23.61 -12.84
CA VAL A 878 -28.35 -22.92 -11.58
C VAL A 878 -27.57 -21.62 -11.55
N THR A 879 -28.30 -20.51 -11.46
CA THR A 879 -27.77 -19.15 -11.36
C THR A 879 -27.89 -18.65 -9.92
N THR A 880 -29.07 -18.15 -9.54
CA THR A 880 -29.35 -17.53 -8.24
C THR A 880 -30.37 -18.30 -7.41
N GLU A 881 -30.96 -19.37 -7.93
CA GLU A 881 -32.09 -20.09 -7.35
C GLU A 881 -31.76 -20.70 -5.98
N LEU A 882 -30.50 -21.04 -5.73
CA LEU A 882 -30.05 -21.60 -4.44
C LEU A 882 -29.50 -20.54 -3.47
N ASN A 883 -29.40 -19.27 -3.87
CA ASN A 883 -28.92 -18.20 -3.00
C ASN A 883 -29.85 -17.97 -1.78
N GLY A 884 -29.28 -17.45 -0.69
CA GLY A 884 -29.99 -17.20 0.57
C GLY A 884 -29.48 -18.04 1.74
N PRO A 885 -30.17 -18.08 2.89
CA PRO A 885 -29.68 -18.75 4.10
C PRO A 885 -29.30 -20.20 3.85
N VAL A 886 -28.11 -20.62 4.29
CA VAL A 886 -27.65 -22.02 4.11
C VAL A 886 -28.55 -23.00 4.86
N SER A 887 -29.13 -22.55 5.98
CA SER A 887 -30.07 -23.30 6.81
C SER A 887 -31.36 -23.74 6.09
N SER A 888 -31.76 -23.05 5.02
CA SER A 888 -32.94 -23.37 4.21
C SER A 888 -32.61 -23.89 2.80
N LEU A 889 -31.35 -24.29 2.56
CA LEU A 889 -30.88 -24.83 1.28
C LEU A 889 -31.71 -26.04 0.81
N SER A 890 -31.99 -27.01 1.68
CA SER A 890 -32.74 -28.23 1.31
C SER A 890 -34.14 -27.91 0.76
N THR A 891 -34.82 -26.93 1.35
CA THR A 891 -36.15 -26.49 0.90
C THR A 891 -36.08 -25.83 -0.48
N ARG A 892 -35.11 -24.94 -0.70
CA ARG A 892 -34.91 -24.29 -2.02
C ARG A 892 -34.51 -25.29 -3.10
N LEU A 893 -33.63 -26.23 -2.75
CA LEU A 893 -33.20 -27.29 -3.66
C LEU A 893 -34.37 -28.20 -4.06
N ARG A 894 -35.25 -28.58 -3.12
CA ARG A 894 -36.46 -29.34 -3.45
C ARG A 894 -37.42 -28.56 -4.35
N ALA A 895 -37.58 -27.25 -4.13
CA ALA A 895 -38.38 -26.39 -5.01
C ALA A 895 -37.81 -26.33 -6.44
N LEU A 896 -36.48 -26.23 -6.57
CA LEU A 896 -35.79 -26.27 -7.87
C LEU A 896 -35.99 -27.62 -8.59
N LEU A 897 -35.88 -28.74 -7.86
CA LEU A 897 -36.09 -30.07 -8.43
C LEU A 897 -37.54 -30.28 -8.88
N ARG A 898 -38.52 -29.77 -8.14
CA ARG A 898 -39.93 -29.85 -8.54
C ARG A 898 -40.20 -29.15 -9.88
N ASP A 899 -39.59 -27.99 -10.10
CA ASP A 899 -39.76 -27.19 -11.32
C ASP A 899 -38.97 -27.80 -12.49
N LYS A 900 -37.69 -28.09 -12.28
CA LYS A 900 -36.74 -28.38 -13.36
C LYS A 900 -36.39 -29.86 -13.53
N ALA A 901 -36.68 -30.72 -12.54
CA ALA A 901 -36.41 -32.16 -12.54
C ALA A 901 -37.52 -32.98 -11.85
N PRO A 902 -38.78 -32.89 -12.31
CA PRO A 902 -39.95 -33.44 -11.59
C PRO A 902 -39.89 -34.96 -11.38
N ALA A 903 -39.17 -35.69 -12.25
CA ALA A 903 -38.96 -37.13 -12.11
C ALA A 903 -38.18 -37.48 -10.82
N LEU A 904 -37.18 -36.68 -10.44
CA LEU A 904 -36.43 -36.89 -9.20
C LEU A 904 -37.24 -36.44 -7.97
N ASP A 905 -38.00 -35.33 -8.06
CA ASP A 905 -38.88 -34.88 -6.96
C ASP A 905 -39.96 -35.93 -6.66
N SER A 906 -40.56 -36.53 -7.70
CA SER A 906 -41.53 -37.63 -7.53
C SER A 906 -40.88 -38.87 -6.90
N MET A 907 -39.61 -39.18 -7.23
CA MET A 907 -38.88 -40.29 -6.59
C MET A 907 -38.58 -40.00 -5.12
N LEU A 908 -38.26 -38.76 -4.76
CA LEU A 908 -38.09 -38.34 -3.37
C LEU A 908 -39.39 -38.45 -2.54
N GLU A 909 -40.56 -38.43 -3.18
CA GLU A 909 -41.86 -38.59 -2.52
C GLU A 909 -42.34 -40.05 -2.45
N ALA A 910 -42.09 -40.84 -3.49
CA ALA A 910 -42.62 -42.20 -3.64
C ALA A 910 -41.65 -43.31 -3.21
N ASP A 911 -40.37 -43.02 -3.08
CA ASP A 911 -39.31 -43.98 -2.74
C ASP A 911 -38.40 -43.39 -1.65
N HIS A 912 -37.49 -44.18 -1.11
CA HIS A 912 -36.53 -43.73 -0.10
C HIS A 912 -35.11 -44.22 -0.40
N ALA A 913 -34.13 -43.40 -0.02
CA ALA A 913 -32.72 -43.72 -0.18
C ALA A 913 -32.28 -44.79 0.83
N VAL A 914 -31.57 -45.81 0.36
CA VAL A 914 -31.00 -46.90 1.19
C VAL A 914 -29.49 -46.75 1.36
N GLU A 915 -28.80 -46.23 0.33
CA GLU A 915 -27.37 -45.92 0.36
C GLU A 915 -27.10 -44.61 -0.38
N VAL A 916 -26.31 -43.72 0.22
CA VAL A 916 -25.86 -42.47 -0.40
C VAL A 916 -24.34 -42.41 -0.34
N SER A 917 -23.70 -42.02 -1.44
CA SER A 917 -22.27 -41.73 -1.46
C SER A 917 -21.98 -40.37 -2.09
N TYR A 918 -20.98 -39.67 -1.55
CA TYR A 918 -20.46 -38.43 -2.11
C TYR A 918 -18.95 -38.52 -2.28
N SER A 919 -18.46 -38.14 -3.45
CA SER A 919 -17.04 -38.08 -3.77
C SER A 919 -16.70 -36.67 -4.25
N ASP A 920 -15.75 -36.00 -3.61
CA ASP A 920 -15.30 -34.65 -3.97
C ASP A 920 -13.91 -34.38 -3.39
N ARG A 921 -12.93 -34.09 -4.25
CA ARG A 921 -11.55 -33.77 -3.83
C ARG A 921 -11.45 -32.46 -3.05
N TYR A 922 -12.43 -31.56 -3.15
CA TYR A 922 -12.40 -30.21 -2.56
C TYR A 922 -13.26 -30.09 -1.30
N LEU A 923 -13.84 -31.20 -0.81
CA LEU A 923 -14.59 -31.21 0.44
C LEU A 923 -13.63 -31.19 1.63
N LYS A 924 -13.04 -30.03 1.89
CA LYS A 924 -11.96 -29.84 2.86
C LYS A 924 -12.16 -28.65 3.80
N SER A 925 -13.21 -27.85 3.60
CA SER A 925 -13.49 -26.66 4.40
C SER A 925 -14.77 -26.78 5.23
N PRO A 926 -14.87 -26.09 6.38
CA PRO A 926 -16.10 -26.06 7.17
C PRO A 926 -17.33 -25.65 6.37
N TRP A 927 -17.17 -24.66 5.49
CA TRP A 927 -18.24 -24.18 4.62
C TRP A 927 -18.73 -25.24 3.63
N SER A 928 -17.81 -25.95 2.98
CA SER A 928 -18.18 -27.02 2.03
C SER A 928 -19.00 -28.14 2.70
N LEU A 929 -18.69 -28.48 3.96
CA LEU A 929 -19.47 -29.45 4.75
C LEU A 929 -20.87 -28.92 5.11
N MET A 930 -21.01 -27.63 5.43
CA MET A 930 -22.32 -27.01 5.70
C MET A 930 -23.22 -27.07 4.48
N VAL A 931 -22.71 -26.72 3.30
CA VAL A 931 -23.47 -26.76 2.04
C VAL A 931 -23.82 -28.20 1.67
N LEU A 932 -22.87 -29.13 1.79
CA LEU A 932 -23.11 -30.56 1.53
C LEU A 932 -24.22 -31.12 2.43
N GLY A 933 -24.25 -30.75 3.72
CA GLY A 933 -25.31 -31.14 4.65
C GLY A 933 -26.71 -30.79 4.14
N GLY A 934 -26.88 -29.62 3.52
CA GLY A 934 -28.15 -29.21 2.91
C GLY A 934 -28.55 -30.03 1.68
N PHE A 935 -27.61 -30.42 0.83
CA PHE A 935 -27.87 -31.34 -0.30
C PHE A 935 -28.25 -32.75 0.19
N LEU A 936 -27.48 -33.27 1.15
CA LEU A 936 -27.69 -34.59 1.73
C LEU A 936 -29.02 -34.70 2.49
N SER A 937 -29.51 -33.60 3.07
CA SER A 937 -30.81 -33.54 3.75
C SER A 937 -31.99 -33.95 2.87
N LEU A 938 -31.87 -33.86 1.54
CA LEU A 938 -32.92 -34.34 0.62
C LEU A 938 -33.17 -35.84 0.74
N PHE A 939 -32.12 -36.62 1.06
CA PHE A 939 -32.16 -38.08 1.06
C PHE A 939 -32.32 -38.66 2.47
N LYS A 940 -32.74 -37.83 3.44
CA LYS A 940 -32.97 -38.28 4.82
C LYS A 940 -34.17 -39.23 4.86
N ALA A 941 -33.93 -40.48 5.23
CA ALA A 941 -34.94 -41.51 5.44
C ALA A 941 -34.60 -42.37 6.66
N THR A 942 -35.60 -42.97 7.30
CA THR A 942 -35.42 -43.88 8.44
C THR A 942 -34.74 -45.20 8.04
N GLU A 943 -34.85 -45.57 6.77
CA GLU A 943 -34.38 -46.82 6.18
C GLU A 943 -32.98 -46.69 5.55
N LEU A 944 -32.42 -45.48 5.50
CA LEU A 944 -31.05 -45.27 5.01
C LEU A 944 -30.08 -46.04 5.90
N ARG A 945 -29.24 -46.89 5.29
CA ARG A 945 -28.33 -47.78 6.03
C ARG A 945 -26.88 -47.33 5.98
N ARG A 946 -26.49 -46.58 4.95
CA ARG A 946 -25.10 -46.22 4.71
C ARG A 946 -24.96 -44.86 4.04
N LEU A 947 -24.05 -44.06 4.58
CA LEU A 947 -23.55 -42.83 3.98
C LEU A 947 -22.02 -42.95 3.81
N GLN A 948 -21.51 -42.79 2.59
CA GLN A 948 -20.08 -42.82 2.30
C GLN A 948 -19.61 -41.45 1.80
N ILE A 949 -18.54 -40.91 2.38
CA ILE A 949 -17.93 -39.65 1.96
C ILE A 949 -16.48 -39.93 1.58
N ALA A 950 -16.07 -39.54 0.38
CA ALA A 950 -14.70 -39.65 -0.08
C ALA A 950 -14.16 -38.26 -0.46
N THR A 951 -13.03 -37.87 0.12
CA THR A 951 -12.38 -36.58 -0.13
C THR A 951 -10.85 -36.74 -0.15
N LEU A 952 -10.15 -35.70 -0.58
CA LEU A 952 -8.70 -35.64 -0.52
C LEU A 952 -8.27 -35.11 0.86
N GLN A 953 -7.16 -35.58 1.40
CA GLN A 953 -6.62 -35.01 2.63
C GLN A 953 -6.30 -33.51 2.44
N PRO A 954 -6.61 -32.67 3.43
CA PRO A 954 -6.24 -31.28 3.34
C PRO A 954 -4.71 -31.13 3.46
N GLN A 955 -4.15 -30.30 2.58
CA GLN A 955 -2.72 -29.98 2.52
C GLN A 955 -2.55 -28.46 2.39
N PRO A 956 -2.94 -27.68 3.41
CA PRO A 956 -3.01 -26.24 3.25
C PRO A 956 -1.60 -25.64 3.17
N MET A 957 -1.37 -24.77 2.17
CA MET A 957 -0.12 -24.01 2.02
C MET A 957 0.07 -22.97 3.15
N GLN A 958 -1.01 -22.57 3.82
CA GLN A 958 -1.04 -21.62 4.94
C GLN A 958 -2.08 -22.03 5.98
N ILE A 959 -1.89 -21.65 7.24
CA ILE A 959 -2.84 -21.93 8.31
C ILE A 959 -4.19 -21.27 7.99
N GLY A 960 -5.25 -22.09 7.88
CA GLY A 960 -6.60 -21.61 7.66
C GLY A 960 -7.08 -20.73 8.82
N THR A 961 -7.71 -19.61 8.51
CA THR A 961 -8.37 -18.68 9.48
C THR A 961 -9.85 -18.44 9.23
N ASN A 962 -10.42 -19.00 8.17
CA ASN A 962 -11.75 -18.66 7.68
C ASN A 962 -12.52 -19.95 7.40
N VAL A 963 -13.84 -19.91 7.51
CA VAL A 963 -14.76 -21.02 7.25
C VAL A 963 -14.61 -21.64 5.86
N LYS A 964 -14.03 -20.90 4.91
CA LYS A 964 -13.71 -21.37 3.55
C LYS A 964 -12.35 -22.08 3.41
N HIS A 965 -11.44 -21.88 4.35
CA HIS A 965 -10.13 -22.49 4.26
C HIS A 965 -10.18 -23.97 4.60
N ASP A 966 -9.23 -24.71 4.06
CA ASP A 966 -9.09 -26.13 4.32
C ASP A 966 -8.68 -26.38 5.78
N TRP A 967 -9.13 -27.48 6.35
CA TRP A 967 -8.68 -27.92 7.67
C TRP A 967 -7.16 -28.12 7.73
N ASN A 968 -6.52 -27.69 8.80
CA ASN A 968 -5.07 -27.86 8.95
C ASN A 968 -4.64 -29.31 9.21
N ARG A 969 -5.54 -30.12 9.80
CA ARG A 969 -5.27 -31.50 10.19
C ARG A 969 -6.32 -32.40 9.55
N PRO A 970 -5.91 -33.45 8.80
CA PRO A 970 -6.85 -34.39 8.21
C PRO A 970 -7.80 -35.02 9.24
N GLU A 971 -7.31 -35.29 10.45
CA GLU A 971 -8.10 -36.02 11.44
C GLU A 971 -9.22 -35.15 12.03
N ASP A 972 -8.97 -33.84 12.15
CA ASP A 972 -9.98 -32.87 12.59
C ASP A 972 -11.12 -32.79 11.56
N LEU A 973 -10.79 -32.73 10.27
CA LEU A 973 -11.78 -32.79 9.17
C LEU A 973 -12.59 -34.08 9.25
N LYS A 974 -11.94 -35.23 9.43
CA LYS A 974 -12.62 -36.54 9.46
C LYS A 974 -13.64 -36.63 10.58
N GLU A 975 -13.27 -36.29 11.80
CA GLU A 975 -14.14 -36.41 12.96
C GLU A 975 -15.25 -35.35 12.95
N ILE A 976 -14.96 -34.12 12.52
CA ILE A 976 -16.00 -33.09 12.36
C ILE A 976 -16.96 -33.44 11.23
N ALA A 977 -16.48 -33.92 10.08
CA ALA A 977 -17.34 -34.34 8.97
C ALA A 977 -18.30 -35.45 9.41
N LYS A 978 -17.83 -36.40 10.24
CA LYS A 978 -18.71 -37.41 10.83
C LYS A 978 -19.81 -36.81 11.69
N ALA A 979 -19.41 -36.05 12.71
CA ALA A 979 -20.33 -35.48 13.67
C ALA A 979 -21.33 -34.52 12.99
N TRP A 980 -20.85 -33.68 12.07
CA TRP A 980 -21.65 -32.69 11.38
C TRP A 980 -22.67 -33.33 10.44
N LEU A 981 -22.25 -34.21 9.53
CA LEU A 981 -23.14 -34.80 8.53
C LEU A 981 -24.17 -35.77 9.16
N GLN A 982 -23.83 -36.41 10.28
CA GLN A 982 -24.78 -37.21 11.06
C GLN A 982 -25.96 -36.38 11.61
N THR A 983 -25.81 -35.05 11.75
CA THR A 983 -26.95 -34.20 12.15
C THR A 983 -27.99 -34.03 11.04
N PHE A 984 -27.57 -34.13 9.78
CA PHE A 984 -28.43 -33.98 8.60
C PHE A 984 -29.05 -35.31 8.18
N ILE A 985 -28.25 -36.37 8.24
CA ILE A 985 -28.65 -37.73 7.90
C ILE A 985 -28.50 -38.61 9.14
N SER A 986 -29.56 -39.31 9.55
CA SER A 986 -29.61 -40.11 10.80
C SER A 986 -28.73 -41.38 10.81
N VAL A 987 -27.66 -41.41 10.02
CA VAL A 987 -26.69 -42.51 9.87
C VAL A 987 -25.29 -41.92 10.02
N GLU A 988 -24.42 -42.60 10.76
CA GLU A 988 -23.01 -42.18 10.87
C GLU A 988 -22.30 -42.37 9.50
N PRO A 989 -21.68 -41.31 8.94
CA PRO A 989 -21.00 -41.40 7.65
C PRO A 989 -19.65 -42.14 7.77
N ALA A 990 -19.36 -42.99 6.80
CA ALA A 990 -18.02 -43.51 6.57
C ALA A 990 -17.21 -42.50 5.75
N VAL A 991 -16.29 -41.78 6.40
CA VAL A 991 -15.41 -40.78 5.77
C VAL A 991 -14.05 -41.40 5.42
N THR A 992 -13.74 -41.45 4.12
CA THR A 992 -12.48 -41.91 3.55
C THR A 992 -11.71 -40.72 2.99
N MET A 993 -10.44 -40.56 3.39
CA MET A 993 -9.56 -39.52 2.86
C MET A 993 -8.38 -40.15 2.12
N VAL A 994 -8.17 -39.78 0.87
CA VAL A 994 -7.00 -40.21 0.08
C VAL A 994 -5.91 -39.15 0.14
N GLU A 995 -4.65 -39.55 -0.04
CA GLU A 995 -3.51 -38.62 -0.02
C GLU A 995 -3.24 -37.97 -1.37
N LYS A 996 -3.48 -38.71 -2.46
CA LYS A 996 -3.11 -38.28 -3.81
C LYS A 996 -4.34 -37.99 -4.64
N THR A 997 -4.26 -36.93 -5.43
CA THR A 997 -5.36 -36.46 -6.29
C THR A 997 -5.89 -37.56 -7.21
N TYR A 998 -5.01 -38.41 -7.75
CA TYR A 998 -5.40 -39.45 -8.70
C TYR A 998 -6.08 -40.68 -8.05
N ASP A 999 -6.02 -40.84 -6.73
CA ASP A 999 -6.66 -41.96 -6.02
C ASP A 999 -8.17 -41.73 -5.82
N LEU A 1000 -8.68 -40.53 -6.15
CA LEU A 1000 -10.09 -40.18 -6.10
C LEU A 1000 -10.53 -39.58 -7.44
N GLN A 1001 -11.73 -39.90 -7.93
CA GLN A 1001 -12.25 -39.29 -9.15
C GLN A 1001 -12.47 -37.77 -8.97
N HIS A 1002 -12.24 -36.97 -10.02
CA HIS A 1002 -12.43 -35.51 -9.97
C HIS A 1002 -13.91 -35.14 -9.94
N SER A 1003 -14.77 -36.00 -10.49
CA SER A 1003 -16.22 -35.76 -10.53
C SER A 1003 -16.83 -35.59 -9.14
N ARG A 1004 -17.44 -34.41 -8.86
CA ARG A 1004 -18.21 -34.17 -7.63
C ARG A 1004 -19.59 -34.78 -7.77
N VAL A 1005 -19.79 -35.96 -7.22
CA VAL A 1005 -21.00 -36.76 -7.48
C VAL A 1005 -21.65 -37.24 -6.20
N ILE A 1006 -22.96 -36.98 -6.06
CA ILE A 1006 -23.82 -37.66 -5.09
C ILE A 1006 -24.47 -38.85 -5.81
N SER A 1007 -24.19 -40.06 -5.35
CA SER A 1007 -24.85 -41.28 -5.84
C SER A 1007 -25.84 -41.78 -4.81
N VAL A 1008 -27.05 -42.13 -5.24
CA VAL A 1008 -28.15 -42.57 -4.40
C VAL A 1008 -28.67 -43.90 -4.92
N SER A 1009 -28.72 -44.90 -4.05
CA SER A 1009 -29.41 -46.16 -4.32
C SER A 1009 -30.74 -46.18 -3.57
N TRP A 1010 -31.82 -46.41 -4.30
CA TRP A 1010 -33.18 -46.35 -3.78
C TRP A 1010 -33.70 -47.73 -3.38
N ALA A 1011 -34.74 -47.80 -2.55
CA ALA A 1011 -35.33 -49.07 -2.12
C ALA A 1011 -35.96 -49.85 -3.27
N SER A 1012 -36.43 -49.17 -4.32
CA SER A 1012 -36.87 -49.82 -5.57
C SER A 1012 -35.76 -50.52 -6.36
N GLY A 1013 -34.49 -50.34 -5.99
CA GLY A 1013 -33.32 -50.85 -6.72
C GLY A 1013 -32.80 -49.91 -7.82
N ARG A 1014 -33.47 -48.79 -8.08
CA ARG A 1014 -33.00 -47.73 -8.99
C ARG A 1014 -31.77 -47.03 -8.43
N LYS A 1015 -30.97 -46.42 -9.31
CA LYS A 1015 -29.81 -45.60 -8.92
C LYS A 1015 -29.90 -44.22 -9.55
N THR A 1016 -29.64 -43.18 -8.76
CA THR A 1016 -29.55 -41.80 -9.25
C THR A 1016 -28.18 -41.24 -8.95
N ARG A 1017 -27.59 -40.51 -9.89
CA ARG A 1017 -26.35 -39.76 -9.74
C ARG A 1017 -26.63 -38.29 -9.99
N LEU A 1018 -26.26 -37.44 -9.02
CA LEU A 1018 -26.27 -35.99 -9.15
C LEU A 1018 -24.82 -35.55 -9.31
N ILE A 1019 -24.47 -35.03 -10.48
CA ILE A 1019 -23.12 -34.57 -10.82
C ILE A 1019 -23.13 -33.05 -10.71
N LEU A 1020 -22.31 -32.52 -9.81
CA LEU A 1020 -22.08 -31.10 -9.60
C LEU A 1020 -20.81 -30.72 -10.37
N ASP A 1021 -20.91 -29.91 -11.42
CA ASP A 1021 -19.74 -29.52 -12.22
C ASP A 1021 -18.66 -28.80 -11.40
N GLN A 1022 -19.06 -27.86 -10.54
CA GLN A 1022 -18.20 -27.06 -9.68
C GLN A 1022 -18.27 -27.48 -8.19
N GLY A 1023 -18.97 -28.58 -7.89
CA GLY A 1023 -19.13 -29.09 -6.53
C GLY A 1023 -19.92 -28.15 -5.62
N VAL A 1024 -19.88 -28.43 -4.32
CA VAL A 1024 -20.53 -27.58 -3.30
C VAL A 1024 -19.73 -26.32 -2.96
N GLY A 1025 -18.46 -26.26 -3.37
CA GLY A 1025 -17.56 -25.11 -3.16
C GLY A 1025 -17.85 -23.89 -4.04
N TYR A 1026 -18.69 -24.05 -5.08
CA TYR A 1026 -19.11 -22.96 -5.95
C TYR A 1026 -19.81 -21.83 -5.18
N TRP A 1027 -20.70 -22.18 -4.24
CA TRP A 1027 -21.42 -21.18 -3.45
C TRP A 1027 -20.52 -20.59 -2.38
N GLN A 1028 -20.50 -19.26 -2.28
CA GLN A 1028 -19.69 -18.51 -1.33
C GLN A 1028 -20.51 -18.09 -0.11
N PRO A 1029 -19.95 -18.18 1.11
CA PRO A 1029 -20.60 -17.71 2.32
C PRO A 1029 -20.62 -16.19 2.35
N ARG A 1030 -21.77 -15.66 2.76
CA ARG A 1030 -22.02 -14.25 3.06
C ARG A 1030 -22.62 -14.17 4.45
N THR A 1031 -21.89 -13.58 5.37
CA THR A 1031 -22.38 -13.26 6.70
C THR A 1031 -22.54 -11.75 6.83
N PRO A 1032 -23.43 -11.28 7.73
CA PRO A 1032 -23.55 -9.86 8.03
C PRO A 1032 -22.23 -9.20 8.49
N TYR A 1033 -21.33 -9.96 9.12
CA TYR A 1033 -20.03 -9.44 9.59
C TYR A 1033 -18.88 -10.35 9.15
N ARG A 1034 -17.71 -9.79 8.81
CA ARG A 1034 -16.58 -10.54 8.24
C ARG A 1034 -15.90 -11.46 9.25
N ASP A 1035 -15.83 -11.05 10.51
CA ASP A 1035 -15.34 -11.85 11.64
C ASP A 1035 -16.23 -13.07 11.91
N GLN A 1036 -17.49 -13.07 11.48
CA GLN A 1036 -18.34 -14.26 11.54
C GLN A 1036 -17.88 -15.35 10.56
N LEU A 1037 -17.06 -15.02 9.55
CA LEU A 1037 -16.42 -16.03 8.71
C LEU A 1037 -15.14 -16.58 9.35
N ASP A 1038 -14.63 -15.97 10.43
CA ASP A 1038 -13.43 -16.45 11.09
C ASP A 1038 -13.69 -17.81 11.74
N PHE A 1039 -12.72 -18.70 11.54
CA PHE A 1039 -12.75 -20.07 12.01
C PHE A 1039 -11.38 -20.43 12.58
N ASP A 1040 -11.35 -20.82 13.86
CA ASP A 1040 -10.11 -21.18 14.54
C ASP A 1040 -9.88 -22.70 14.44
N PHE A 1041 -9.06 -23.09 13.46
CA PHE A 1041 -8.67 -24.48 13.22
C PHE A 1041 -7.71 -25.04 14.28
N SER A 1042 -7.26 -24.22 15.25
CA SER A 1042 -6.46 -24.70 16.39
C SER A 1042 -7.31 -24.98 17.63
N ALA A 1043 -8.59 -24.61 17.62
CA ALA A 1043 -9.52 -24.86 18.72
C ALA A 1043 -9.85 -26.36 18.86
N SER A 1044 -10.42 -26.76 20.00
CA SER A 1044 -10.88 -28.14 20.20
C SER A 1044 -11.99 -28.51 19.20
N LEU A 1045 -12.14 -29.81 18.88
CA LEU A 1045 -13.17 -30.29 17.96
C LEU A 1045 -14.58 -29.84 18.36
N GLU A 1046 -14.88 -29.84 19.66
CA GLU A 1046 -16.16 -29.36 20.20
C GLU A 1046 -16.39 -27.86 19.93
N ALA A 1047 -15.36 -27.04 20.15
CA ALA A 1047 -15.41 -25.60 19.89
C ALA A 1047 -15.55 -25.30 18.38
N GLN A 1048 -14.81 -26.03 17.54
CA GLN A 1048 -14.95 -25.96 16.08
C GLN A 1048 -16.37 -26.33 15.64
N GLY A 1049 -16.93 -27.43 16.16
CA GLY A 1049 -18.31 -27.84 15.89
C GLY A 1049 -19.35 -26.81 16.34
N SER A 1050 -19.20 -26.25 17.54
CA SER A 1050 -20.09 -25.17 18.02
C SER A 1050 -20.01 -23.92 17.15
N ARG A 1051 -18.81 -23.54 16.70
CA ARG A 1051 -18.63 -22.42 15.78
C ARG A 1051 -19.31 -22.69 14.44
N MET A 1052 -19.23 -23.92 13.92
CA MET A 1052 -19.96 -24.29 12.70
C MET A 1052 -21.49 -24.17 12.88
N VAL A 1053 -22.04 -24.57 14.03
CA VAL A 1053 -23.48 -24.41 14.32
C VAL A 1053 -23.90 -22.94 14.30
N GLU A 1054 -23.10 -22.06 14.93
CA GLU A 1054 -23.35 -20.62 14.94
C GLU A 1054 -23.34 -20.05 13.51
N GLN A 1055 -22.29 -20.34 12.75
CA GLN A 1055 -22.13 -19.88 11.37
C GLN A 1055 -23.25 -20.39 10.45
N TYR A 1056 -23.65 -21.66 10.60
CA TYR A 1056 -24.76 -22.24 9.82
C TYR A 1056 -26.10 -21.52 10.04
N ARG A 1057 -26.32 -20.92 11.22
CA ARG A 1057 -27.54 -20.16 11.50
C ARG A 1057 -27.58 -18.80 10.81
N VAL A 1058 -26.43 -18.17 10.62
CA VAL A 1058 -26.33 -16.76 10.18
C VAL A 1058 -25.80 -16.61 8.75
N ALA A 1059 -25.17 -17.63 8.18
CA ALA A 1059 -24.57 -17.56 6.85
C ALA A 1059 -25.59 -17.72 5.72
N ASN A 1060 -25.49 -16.82 4.75
CA ASN A 1060 -26.14 -16.93 3.44
C ASN A 1060 -25.18 -17.52 2.42
N MET A 1061 -25.69 -18.26 1.44
CA MET A 1061 -24.94 -18.67 0.26
C MET A 1061 -25.25 -17.73 -0.91
N SER A 1062 -24.22 -17.41 -1.68
CA SER A 1062 -24.30 -16.65 -2.93
C SER A 1062 -23.45 -17.33 -4.00
N ASN A 1063 -23.72 -17.08 -5.27
CA ASN A 1063 -22.92 -17.57 -6.38
C ASN A 1063 -21.45 -17.12 -6.29
N GLY A 1064 -20.52 -18.01 -6.64
CA GLY A 1064 -19.09 -17.74 -6.62
C GLY A 1064 -18.56 -16.99 -7.83
N GLY A 1065 -19.32 -16.94 -8.93
CA GLY A 1065 -19.00 -16.20 -10.15
C GLY A 1065 -20.25 -15.59 -10.81
N THR A 1066 -20.03 -14.90 -11.93
CA THR A 1066 -21.10 -14.30 -12.76
C THR A 1066 -21.77 -15.30 -13.71
N TRP A 1067 -21.26 -16.54 -13.76
CA TRP A 1067 -21.71 -17.61 -14.66
C TRP A 1067 -22.55 -18.64 -13.89
N PRO A 1068 -23.45 -19.38 -14.55
CA PRO A 1068 -24.20 -20.47 -13.91
C PRO A 1068 -23.32 -21.66 -13.51
N THR A 1069 -23.80 -22.46 -12.56
CA THR A 1069 -23.28 -23.79 -12.22
C THR A 1069 -24.23 -24.87 -12.75
N MET A 1070 -23.71 -26.03 -13.13
CA MET A 1070 -24.49 -27.09 -13.78
C MET A 1070 -24.67 -28.30 -12.86
N LEU A 1071 -25.93 -28.68 -12.62
CA LEU A 1071 -26.30 -29.89 -11.91
C LEU A 1071 -26.88 -30.91 -12.89
N SER A 1072 -26.15 -31.99 -13.15
CA SER A 1072 -26.61 -33.06 -14.04
C SER A 1072 -27.17 -34.23 -13.24
N ILE A 1073 -28.39 -34.65 -13.55
CA ILE A 1073 -29.09 -35.75 -12.89
C ILE A 1073 -29.16 -36.92 -13.87
N VAL A 1074 -28.60 -38.06 -13.48
CA VAL A 1074 -28.67 -39.31 -14.24
C VAL A 1074 -29.40 -40.35 -13.40
N SER A 1075 -30.51 -40.88 -13.92
CA SER A 1075 -31.24 -41.97 -13.27
C SER A 1075 -31.12 -43.23 -14.12
N ALA A 1076 -30.70 -44.33 -13.50
CA ALA A 1076 -30.51 -45.64 -14.11
C ALA A 1076 -31.33 -46.72 -13.39
#